data_AF-A0A3N5H3E8-F1
#
_entry.id   AF-A0A3N5H3E8-F1
#
_cell.length_a   1.000
_cell.length_b   1.000
_cell.length_c   1.000
_cell.angle_alpha   90.00
_cell.angle_beta   90.00
_cell.angle_gamma   90.00
#
_symmetry.space_group_name_H-M   'P 1'
#
loop_
_entity.id
_entity.type
_entity.pdbx_description
1 polymer ?
#
loop_
_entity_poly.entity_id
_entity_poly.type
_entity_poly.pdbx_seq_one_letter_code
_entity_poly.pdbx_strand_id
1 'polypeptide(L)'
;MGPAVAALLLTALTASRAAPAERRMVVVLYSNPPEAAGVYELSTALTQGIRSGSKDAVEIYGEYTGLDRFAGPAYEDALLALYHQKYGAKKIDLLVVEGTDAFEFVTARNFLPAVPMVTSYVAGRVVQSARKTRGELTGVLPAPTAVPTVELMLSLYPSTRRILLVLGASAHEREQAEQARSLFAPFSDRVEMSYATDLSLEQVESRVAQLPDDALVLFGSFVRDASGRDDDSTAPLARISRASRRPVFGVVREDLGAGILGGVLVSMGTAGKVSAELALRVLGGEAPSEIPLVEEPGVVPMFDARELERWGLPHRTLPSGSVILYRQPSLFEQHGRAIGLGLAVIALESMLVAGLVLQLRRRRRIEQEMARAESRYRTVADFTHDWEFWRRRDGRFEYVSPSCEQVSGHAASEFLEDPGLLDRLVHEDDLPAWKAALEAAQASGAETPLEFRIRRGDGEVRWVRFAANPVRMPDGTAAGFRGSIADVTSRKVGELALEKAYREIAELKDRLEAENTYYREKIQSVEGSGELLGQSDAMKYLHFRIRQVAPSDTTVLILGETGTGKELVADAIHALGPRKDRPLIKVNCAALPPALAESELFGHEKGAFTGSTSQRKGRFELADGATLFLDEVGELPPELQAKLLRVLQDGTFERVGGHRTLKADVRVIAATNRNLVQDVKGGRFREDLWYRLNVFPISVPPLRQRKEDIPTLALAFVDRACQRLSKPALEVPHAVMDALQAREWPGNVRELQNLMEQAVLVSDGPTLRLPEEAPFEMAGSAGSSAGRSLEEVERRHILEVLEATGWKLEGADGAAALLGLKPSTLRSRMQKLDIRRPSSS
;
A
#
# COMPACT_ATOMS: atom_id res chain seq x y z
N MET A 1 21.95 45.52 30.15
CA MET A 1 21.77 44.10 29.79
C MET A 1 23.13 43.54 29.37
N GLY A 2 24.09 43.26 30.23
CA GLY A 2 24.02 42.87 31.64
C GLY A 2 24.52 41.41 31.72
N PRO A 3 25.63 41.11 32.40
CA PRO A 3 26.34 39.81 32.42
C PRO A 3 25.47 38.57 32.74
N ALA A 4 24.21 38.76 33.12
CA ALA A 4 23.17 37.74 33.21
C ALA A 4 22.89 37.00 31.88
N VAL A 5 22.98 37.65 30.71
CA VAL A 5 22.74 36.98 29.42
C VAL A 5 23.92 36.07 29.04
N ALA A 6 25.14 36.48 29.37
CA ALA A 6 26.34 35.66 29.18
C ALA A 6 26.37 34.47 30.16
N ALA A 7 25.92 34.67 31.42
CA ALA A 7 25.77 33.59 32.38
C ALA A 7 24.71 32.57 31.95
N LEU A 8 23.55 33.01 31.42
CA LEU A 8 22.50 32.14 30.90
C LEU A 8 22.98 31.31 29.69
N LEU A 9 23.75 31.90 28.78
CA LEU A 9 24.35 31.20 27.64
C LEU A 9 25.43 30.19 28.08
N LEU A 10 26.23 30.51 29.10
CA LEU A 10 27.20 29.55 29.65
C LEU A 10 26.53 28.39 30.41
N THR A 11 25.47 28.64 31.19
CA THR A 11 24.70 27.55 31.83
C THR A 11 23.96 26.68 30.81
N ALA A 12 23.47 27.25 29.70
CA ALA A 12 22.84 26.50 28.63
C ALA A 12 23.85 25.65 27.82
N LEU A 13 25.11 26.10 27.71
CA LEU A 13 26.19 25.35 27.05
C LEU A 13 26.86 24.30 27.94
N THR A 14 26.70 24.39 29.27
CA THR A 14 27.17 23.34 30.21
C THR A 14 26.10 22.31 30.58
N ALA A 15 24.83 22.55 30.26
CA ALA A 15 23.71 21.64 30.54
C ALA A 15 23.27 20.82 29.30
N SER A 16 24.22 20.26 28.54
CA SER A 16 23.96 19.08 27.68
C SER A 16 25.28 18.43 27.25
N ARG A 17 26.10 18.08 28.23
CA ARG A 17 26.97 16.91 28.11
C ARG A 17 26.51 15.92 29.18
N ALA A 18 25.31 15.38 28.99
CA ALA A 18 25.06 14.06 29.53
C ALA A 18 26.15 13.17 28.94
N ALA A 19 26.94 12.50 29.80
CA ALA A 19 27.81 11.42 29.35
C ALA A 19 26.97 10.50 28.43
N PRO A 20 27.55 9.94 27.34
CA PRO A 20 26.79 9.02 26.50
C PRO A 20 26.19 7.95 27.43
N ALA A 21 24.87 7.88 27.50
CA ALA A 21 24.18 6.86 28.28
C ALA A 21 24.82 5.52 27.89
N GLU A 22 25.36 4.81 28.88
CA GLU A 22 26.06 3.55 28.66
C GLU A 22 25.08 2.63 27.90
N ARG A 23 25.42 2.31 26.65
CA ARG A 23 24.52 1.54 25.80
C ARG A 23 24.50 0.10 26.30
N ARG A 24 23.33 -0.36 26.74
CA ARG A 24 23.13 -1.74 27.19
C ARG A 24 22.98 -2.64 25.98
N MET A 25 23.77 -3.71 25.89
CA MET A 25 23.67 -4.69 24.81
C MET A 25 22.82 -5.88 25.26
N VAL A 26 21.75 -6.15 24.51
CA VAL A 26 20.87 -7.31 24.72
C VAL A 26 20.99 -8.23 23.51
N VAL A 27 21.26 -9.51 23.76
CA VAL A 27 21.24 -10.54 22.72
C VAL A 27 19.98 -11.37 22.91
N VAL A 28 19.23 -11.59 21.83
CA VAL A 28 18.02 -12.41 21.81
C VAL A 28 18.27 -13.60 20.89
N LEU A 29 18.15 -14.81 21.41
CA LEU A 29 18.31 -16.05 20.63
C LEU A 29 16.93 -16.68 20.39
N TYR A 30 16.61 -16.96 19.14
CA TYR A 30 15.34 -17.56 18.72
C TYR A 30 15.53 -19.03 18.34
N SER A 31 14.71 -19.93 18.89
CA SER A 31 14.62 -21.32 18.42
C SER A 31 13.93 -21.44 17.07
N ASN A 32 12.96 -20.57 16.78
CA ASN A 32 12.11 -20.65 15.59
C ASN A 32 12.37 -19.47 14.65
N PRO A 33 12.11 -19.64 13.34
CA PRO A 33 12.26 -18.57 12.37
C PRO A 33 11.33 -17.39 12.71
N PRO A 34 11.78 -16.13 12.51
CA PRO A 34 10.99 -14.95 12.85
C PRO A 34 9.67 -14.85 12.10
N GLU A 35 9.51 -15.55 10.97
CA GLU A 35 8.30 -15.50 10.14
C GLU A 35 7.13 -16.34 10.68
N ALA A 36 7.32 -17.19 11.69
CA ALA A 36 6.23 -17.97 12.28
C ALA A 36 5.27 -17.06 13.06
N ALA A 37 3.97 -17.07 12.73
CA ALA A 37 3.00 -16.07 13.16
C ALA A 37 2.94 -15.83 14.69
N GLY A 38 3.11 -16.88 15.51
CA GLY A 38 3.17 -16.75 16.97
C GLY A 38 4.53 -16.27 17.52
N VAL A 39 5.63 -16.66 16.88
CA VAL A 39 7.00 -16.30 17.29
C VAL A 39 7.28 -14.83 16.97
N TYR A 40 6.79 -14.36 15.83
CA TYR A 40 6.87 -12.95 15.44
C TYR A 40 6.21 -12.03 16.47
N GLU A 41 5.00 -12.35 16.92
CA GLU A 41 4.27 -11.53 17.90
C GLU A 41 4.96 -11.52 19.26
N LEU A 42 5.44 -12.68 19.73
CA LEU A 42 6.21 -12.80 20.98
C LEU A 42 7.48 -11.96 20.93
N SER A 43 8.29 -12.14 19.89
CA SER A 43 9.57 -11.45 19.72
C SER A 43 9.40 -9.93 19.53
N THR A 44 8.40 -9.53 18.74
CA THR A 44 8.10 -8.11 18.51
C THR A 44 7.65 -7.44 19.80
N ALA A 45 6.72 -8.05 20.54
CA ALA A 45 6.26 -7.52 21.81
C ALA A 45 7.39 -7.43 22.84
N LEU A 46 8.26 -8.44 22.89
CA LEU A 46 9.43 -8.47 23.76
C LEU A 46 10.41 -7.34 23.43
N THR A 47 10.86 -7.28 22.19
CA THR A 47 11.89 -6.32 21.78
C THR A 47 11.38 -4.87 21.80
N GLN A 48 10.13 -4.64 21.42
CA GLN A 48 9.49 -3.32 21.54
C GLN A 48 9.30 -2.92 23.01
N GLY A 49 8.92 -3.87 23.88
CA GLY A 49 8.80 -3.65 25.32
C GLY A 49 10.12 -3.23 25.95
N ILE A 50 11.21 -3.93 25.66
CA ILE A 50 12.56 -3.59 26.16
C ILE A 50 12.99 -2.22 25.64
N ARG A 51 12.83 -1.94 24.33
CA ARG A 51 13.22 -0.65 23.73
C ARG A 51 12.45 0.53 24.29
N SER A 52 11.15 0.37 24.53
CA SER A 52 10.28 1.46 25.00
C SER A 52 10.33 1.66 26.51
N GLY A 53 10.58 0.60 27.28
CA GLY A 53 10.57 0.65 28.75
C GLY A 53 11.93 0.88 29.41
N SER A 54 13.05 0.73 28.68
CA SER A 54 14.38 0.93 29.25
C SER A 54 14.70 2.41 29.48
N LYS A 55 15.30 2.73 30.64
CA LYS A 55 15.82 4.07 30.95
C LYS A 55 17.15 4.35 30.23
N ASP A 56 17.93 3.31 29.99
CA ASP A 56 19.20 3.37 29.26
C ASP A 56 18.96 3.11 27.77
N ALA A 57 19.85 3.60 26.91
CA ALA A 57 19.82 3.26 25.49
C ALA A 57 20.16 1.76 25.30
N VAL A 58 19.26 1.00 24.70
CA VAL A 58 19.44 -0.45 24.49
C VAL A 58 19.69 -0.78 23.03
N GLU A 59 20.74 -1.57 22.76
CA GLU A 59 21.00 -2.20 21.47
C GLU A 59 20.61 -3.67 21.54
N ILE A 60 19.61 -4.08 20.76
CA ILE A 60 19.10 -5.46 20.73
C ILE A 60 19.60 -6.16 19.46
N TYR A 61 20.24 -7.31 19.64
CA TYR A 61 20.71 -8.20 18.57
C TYR A 61 19.92 -9.50 18.59
N GLY A 62 19.10 -9.73 17.58
CA GLY A 62 18.35 -10.98 17.42
C GLY A 62 19.11 -11.98 16.56
N GLU A 63 19.24 -13.22 17.01
CA GLU A 63 19.83 -14.32 16.25
C GLU A 63 18.87 -15.50 16.19
N TYR A 64 18.50 -15.91 14.98
CA TYR A 64 17.85 -17.19 14.79
C TYR A 64 18.91 -18.30 14.82
N THR A 65 18.70 -19.30 15.68
CA THR A 65 19.70 -20.34 15.93
C THR A 65 19.69 -21.45 14.89
N GLY A 66 18.58 -21.64 14.16
CA GLY A 66 18.45 -22.70 13.15
C GLY A 66 18.50 -24.12 13.72
N LEU A 67 18.49 -24.30 15.05
CA LEU A 67 18.61 -25.60 15.72
C LEU A 67 17.38 -26.50 15.50
N ASP A 68 16.24 -25.88 15.21
CA ASP A 68 15.01 -26.54 14.77
C ASP A 68 15.16 -27.21 13.39
N ARG A 69 16.04 -26.69 12.54
CA ARG A 69 16.30 -27.18 11.18
C ARG A 69 17.55 -28.05 11.09
N PHE A 70 18.62 -27.65 11.75
CA PHE A 70 19.94 -28.25 11.67
C PHE A 70 20.30 -28.85 13.03
N ALA A 71 20.04 -30.15 13.19
CA ALA A 71 20.34 -30.86 14.42
C ALA A 71 21.74 -31.51 14.38
N GLY A 72 22.37 -31.57 15.56
CA GLY A 72 23.53 -32.43 15.82
C GLY A 72 24.80 -31.69 16.21
N PRO A 73 25.78 -32.41 16.81
CA PRO A 73 26.91 -31.78 17.51
C PRO A 73 27.77 -30.89 16.62
N ALA A 74 27.94 -31.25 15.34
CA ALA A 74 28.77 -30.50 14.41
C ALA A 74 28.21 -29.10 14.08
N TYR A 75 26.88 -28.99 13.95
CA TYR A 75 26.23 -27.69 13.71
C TYR A 75 26.28 -26.83 14.97
N GLU A 76 25.97 -27.42 16.12
CA GLU A 76 26.06 -26.74 17.41
C GLU A 76 27.48 -26.22 17.70
N ASP A 77 28.52 -27.00 17.43
CA ASP A 77 29.91 -26.60 17.63
C ASP A 77 30.28 -25.41 16.71
N ALA A 78 29.83 -25.42 15.46
CA ALA A 78 30.04 -24.32 14.52
C ALA A 78 29.27 -23.06 14.94
N LEU A 79 28.02 -23.21 15.38
CA LEU A 79 27.20 -22.12 15.90
C LEU A 79 27.82 -21.48 17.14
N LEU A 80 28.33 -22.31 18.06
CA LEU A 80 29.03 -21.86 19.26
C LEU A 80 30.31 -21.10 18.91
N ALA A 81 31.10 -21.58 17.94
CA ALA A 81 32.29 -20.89 17.47
C ALA A 81 31.95 -19.53 16.85
N LEU A 82 30.91 -19.45 16.03
CA LEU A 82 30.41 -18.20 15.45
C LEU A 82 29.98 -17.20 16.53
N TYR A 83 29.21 -17.65 17.52
CA TYR A 83 28.76 -16.79 18.60
C TYR A 83 29.90 -16.33 19.50
N HIS A 84 30.89 -17.19 19.79
CA HIS A 84 32.11 -16.76 20.49
C HIS A 84 32.89 -15.71 19.71
N GLN A 85 32.99 -15.83 18.39
CA GLN A 85 33.63 -14.81 17.55
C GLN A 85 32.84 -13.49 17.57
N LYS A 86 31.51 -13.56 17.47
CA LYS A 86 30.62 -12.39 17.36
C LYS A 86 30.47 -11.63 18.68
N TYR A 87 30.46 -12.36 19.79
CA TYR A 87 30.07 -11.84 21.11
C TYR A 87 31.17 -11.93 22.17
N GLY A 88 32.21 -12.73 21.98
CA GLY A 88 33.21 -13.00 23.02
C GLY A 88 34.01 -11.78 23.49
N ALA A 89 34.12 -10.73 22.66
CA ALA A 89 34.78 -9.48 23.03
C ALA A 89 33.82 -8.36 23.49
N LYS A 90 32.51 -8.62 23.50
CA LYS A 90 31.48 -7.62 23.80
C LYS A 90 30.98 -7.76 25.24
N LYS A 91 30.75 -6.63 25.91
CA LYS A 91 30.01 -6.60 27.18
C LYS A 91 28.53 -6.75 26.85
N ILE A 92 27.96 -7.91 27.18
CA ILE A 92 26.54 -8.19 27.01
C ILE A 92 25.89 -8.05 28.38
N ASP A 93 24.86 -7.21 28.46
CA ASP A 93 24.17 -6.90 29.73
C ASP A 93 23.02 -7.88 29.99
N LEU A 94 22.42 -8.44 28.95
CA LEU A 94 21.33 -9.41 29.07
C LEU A 94 21.29 -10.37 27.87
N LEU A 95 21.07 -11.65 28.16
CA LEU A 95 20.73 -12.67 27.20
C LEU A 95 19.24 -13.01 27.33
N VAL A 96 18.48 -12.85 26.26
CA VAL A 96 17.10 -13.33 26.17
C VAL A 96 17.08 -14.58 25.31
N VAL A 97 16.42 -15.63 25.75
CA VAL A 97 16.32 -16.89 25.01
C VAL A 97 14.86 -17.26 24.81
N GLU A 98 14.44 -17.32 23.55
CA GLU A 98 13.07 -17.60 23.13
C GLU A 98 12.98 -19.02 22.57
N GLY A 99 12.24 -19.89 23.27
CA GLY A 99 12.03 -21.29 22.88
C GLY A 99 13.06 -22.29 23.42
N THR A 100 12.67 -23.57 23.41
CA THR A 100 13.40 -24.65 24.10
C THR A 100 14.75 -24.98 23.45
N ASP A 101 14.83 -25.11 22.12
CA ASP A 101 16.09 -25.53 21.45
C ASP A 101 17.26 -24.57 21.69
N ALA A 102 17.03 -23.26 21.55
CA ALA A 102 18.01 -22.23 21.87
C ALA A 102 18.40 -22.27 23.35
N PHE A 103 17.45 -22.53 24.25
CA PHE A 103 17.72 -22.66 25.68
C PHE A 103 18.60 -23.86 26.02
N GLU A 104 18.29 -25.02 25.45
CA GLU A 104 19.07 -26.23 25.64
C GLU A 104 20.48 -26.06 25.08
N PHE A 105 20.64 -25.46 23.90
CA PHE A 105 21.95 -25.12 23.35
C PHE A 105 22.75 -24.20 24.29
N VAL A 106 22.16 -23.10 24.76
CA VAL A 106 22.83 -22.14 25.66
C VAL A 106 23.26 -22.81 26.96
N THR A 107 22.41 -23.66 27.52
CA THR A 107 22.69 -24.32 28.81
C THR A 107 23.66 -25.49 28.67
N ALA A 108 23.49 -26.36 27.66
CA ALA A 108 24.36 -27.52 27.42
C ALA A 108 25.76 -27.11 26.99
N ARG A 109 25.89 -26.05 26.18
CA ARG A 109 27.19 -25.54 25.71
C ARG A 109 27.77 -24.45 26.61
N ASN A 110 27.09 -24.11 27.70
CA ASN A 110 27.50 -23.10 28.67
C ASN A 110 27.83 -21.74 28.01
N PHE A 111 27.01 -21.33 27.04
CA PHE A 111 27.20 -20.08 26.31
C PHE A 111 26.92 -18.87 27.23
N LEU A 112 27.84 -17.90 27.22
CA LEU A 112 27.81 -16.67 28.03
C LEU A 112 27.39 -16.91 29.50
N PRO A 113 28.13 -17.71 30.27
CA PRO A 113 27.68 -18.24 31.56
C PRO A 113 27.49 -17.18 32.64
N ALA A 114 28.19 -16.06 32.53
CA ALA A 114 28.14 -14.94 33.48
C ALA A 114 27.11 -13.86 33.10
N VAL A 115 26.46 -13.98 31.94
CA VAL A 115 25.47 -13.00 31.48
C VAL A 115 24.09 -13.36 32.06
N PRO A 116 23.38 -12.40 32.68
CA PRO A 116 22.01 -12.55 33.12
C PRO A 116 21.10 -13.07 32.00
N MET A 117 20.22 -14.03 32.31
CA MET A 117 19.37 -14.65 31.31
C MET A 117 17.88 -14.53 31.64
N VAL A 118 17.09 -14.13 30.63
CA VAL A 118 15.63 -14.12 30.66
C VAL A 118 15.11 -15.09 29.61
N THR A 119 14.37 -16.11 30.01
CA THR A 119 13.72 -17.03 29.08
C THR A 119 12.32 -16.57 28.72
N SER A 120 11.93 -16.78 27.47
CA SER A 120 10.56 -16.57 27.01
C SER A 120 10.06 -17.85 26.36
N TYR A 121 8.93 -18.36 26.84
CA TYR A 121 8.24 -19.51 26.25
C TYR A 121 9.10 -20.79 26.18
N VAL A 122 9.83 -21.09 27.25
CA VAL A 122 10.66 -22.30 27.41
C VAL A 122 9.98 -23.27 28.36
N ALA A 123 10.00 -24.56 28.05
CA ALA A 123 9.36 -25.60 28.86
C ALA A 123 9.77 -25.52 30.35
N GLY A 124 8.80 -25.39 31.25
CA GLY A 124 9.04 -25.09 32.66
C GLY A 124 9.93 -26.09 33.39
N ARG A 125 9.80 -27.39 33.06
CA ARG A 125 10.67 -28.44 33.63
C ARG A 125 12.15 -28.20 33.30
N VAL A 126 12.43 -27.76 32.08
CA VAL A 126 13.80 -27.51 31.58
C VAL A 126 14.38 -26.28 32.27
N VAL A 127 13.62 -25.19 32.35
CA VAL A 127 14.02 -23.95 33.04
C VAL A 127 14.25 -24.19 34.54
N GLN A 128 13.35 -24.90 35.22
CA GLN A 128 13.45 -25.20 36.64
C GLN A 128 14.67 -26.08 36.97
N SER A 129 15.00 -27.04 36.09
CA SER A 129 16.19 -27.87 36.22
C SER A 129 17.46 -27.02 36.07
N ALA A 130 17.53 -26.20 35.01
CA ALA A 130 18.68 -25.34 34.72
C ALA A 130 18.89 -24.23 35.77
N ARG A 131 17.84 -23.73 36.40
CA ARG A 131 17.97 -22.72 37.48
C ARG A 131 18.74 -23.23 38.69
N LYS A 132 18.82 -24.55 38.90
CA LYS A 132 19.63 -25.16 39.97
C LYS A 132 21.13 -25.07 39.68
N THR A 133 21.52 -25.03 38.41
CA THR A 133 22.92 -25.02 37.96
C THR A 133 23.37 -23.65 37.46
N ARG A 134 22.46 -22.82 36.95
CA ARG A 134 22.70 -21.44 36.49
C ARG A 134 21.85 -20.46 37.31
N GLY A 135 22.48 -19.79 38.28
CA GLY A 135 21.80 -18.86 39.20
C GLY A 135 21.30 -17.57 38.53
N GLU A 136 21.90 -17.15 37.43
CA GLU A 136 21.56 -15.94 36.67
C GLU A 136 20.43 -16.19 35.65
N LEU A 137 19.28 -16.73 36.12
CA LEU A 137 18.17 -17.14 35.26
C LEU A 137 16.79 -16.80 35.85
N THR A 138 15.98 -16.09 35.07
CA THR A 138 14.53 -15.91 35.27
C THR A 138 13.79 -16.01 33.93
N GLY A 139 12.46 -15.89 33.92
CA GLY A 139 11.70 -15.88 32.68
C GLY A 139 10.23 -16.28 32.80
N VAL A 140 9.60 -16.36 31.64
CA VAL A 140 8.19 -16.72 31.47
C VAL A 140 8.07 -18.19 31.07
N LEU A 141 7.26 -18.94 31.80
CA LEU A 141 6.93 -20.33 31.54
C LEU A 141 5.61 -20.42 30.74
N PRO A 142 5.53 -21.27 29.70
CA PRO A 142 4.28 -21.52 28.98
C PRO A 142 3.19 -22.02 29.91
N ALA A 143 1.98 -21.48 29.78
CA ALA A 143 0.84 -21.97 30.53
C ALA A 143 0.34 -23.32 29.96
N PRO A 144 -0.10 -24.28 30.79
CA PRO A 144 -0.57 -25.59 30.33
C PRO A 144 -2.00 -25.51 29.77
N THR A 145 -2.17 -24.94 28.58
CA THR A 145 -3.50 -24.65 27.98
C THR A 145 -4.23 -25.85 27.42
N ALA A 146 -3.51 -26.92 27.09
CA ALA A 146 -4.08 -28.10 26.45
C ALA A 146 -5.10 -28.82 27.35
N VAL A 147 -4.81 -28.98 28.65
CA VAL A 147 -5.72 -29.65 29.61
C VAL A 147 -7.00 -28.85 29.85
N PRO A 148 -6.95 -27.55 30.21
CA PRO A 148 -8.15 -26.71 30.31
C PRO A 148 -8.94 -26.65 29.01
N THR A 149 -8.27 -26.69 27.85
CA THR A 149 -8.96 -26.74 26.55
C THR A 149 -9.72 -28.05 26.37
N VAL A 150 -9.14 -29.21 26.73
CA VAL A 150 -9.85 -30.50 26.70
C VAL A 150 -11.04 -30.50 27.67
N GLU A 151 -10.88 -29.97 28.88
CA GLU A 151 -11.99 -29.83 29.83
C GLU A 151 -13.11 -28.96 29.26
N LEU A 152 -12.75 -27.83 28.64
CA LEU A 152 -13.68 -26.94 27.94
C LEU A 152 -14.40 -27.67 26.79
N MET A 153 -13.67 -28.42 25.96
CA MET A 153 -14.23 -29.23 24.88
C MET A 153 -15.28 -30.21 25.40
N LEU A 154 -14.97 -30.95 26.47
CA LEU A 154 -15.88 -31.91 27.08
C LEU A 154 -17.07 -31.25 27.79
N SER A 155 -16.92 -30.01 28.26
CA SER A 155 -18.03 -29.23 28.83
C SER A 155 -19.01 -28.74 27.76
N LEU A 156 -18.49 -28.30 26.60
CA LEU A 156 -19.30 -27.81 25.48
C LEU A 156 -19.93 -28.96 24.69
N TYR A 157 -19.24 -30.10 24.62
CA TYR A 157 -19.68 -31.31 23.92
C TYR A 157 -19.58 -32.55 24.84
N PRO A 158 -20.54 -32.75 25.75
CA PRO A 158 -20.51 -33.87 26.71
C PRO A 158 -20.61 -35.26 26.09
N SER A 159 -21.09 -35.37 24.84
CA SER A 159 -21.20 -36.63 24.11
C SER A 159 -19.90 -37.08 23.43
N THR A 160 -18.84 -36.28 23.50
CA THR A 160 -17.54 -36.59 22.90
C THR A 160 -16.94 -37.83 23.54
N ARG A 161 -16.54 -38.79 22.71
CA ARG A 161 -15.83 -40.02 23.11
C ARG A 161 -14.43 -40.10 22.53
N ARG A 162 -14.11 -39.28 21.52
CA ARG A 162 -12.81 -39.29 20.85
C ARG A 162 -12.27 -37.87 20.70
N ILE A 163 -10.97 -37.69 20.88
CA ILE A 163 -10.29 -36.44 20.54
C ILE A 163 -9.09 -36.78 19.68
N LEU A 164 -8.98 -36.11 18.53
CA LEU A 164 -7.81 -36.18 17.66
C LEU A 164 -6.92 -34.97 17.93
N LEU A 165 -5.75 -35.20 18.52
CA LEU A 165 -4.69 -34.20 18.60
C LEU A 165 -3.94 -34.15 17.27
N VAL A 166 -3.91 -32.97 16.66
CA VAL A 166 -3.15 -32.69 15.44
C VAL A 166 -1.89 -31.93 15.80
N LEU A 167 -0.75 -32.53 15.45
CA LEU A 167 0.58 -31.97 15.60
C LEU A 167 1.39 -32.24 14.32
N GLY A 168 2.35 -31.37 14.00
CA GLY A 168 3.24 -31.59 12.87
C GLY A 168 4.24 -32.75 13.07
N ALA A 169 5.31 -32.72 12.29
CA ALA A 169 6.33 -33.75 12.18
C ALA A 169 7.74 -33.23 12.51
N SER A 170 7.87 -32.03 13.10
CA SER A 170 9.16 -31.57 13.64
C SER A 170 9.56 -32.38 14.88
N ALA A 171 10.85 -32.34 15.25
CA ALA A 171 11.33 -33.02 16.46
C ALA A 171 10.61 -32.51 17.72
N HIS A 172 10.41 -31.19 17.80
CA HIS A 172 9.66 -30.54 18.88
C HIS A 172 8.20 -31.02 18.94
N GLU A 173 7.52 -31.12 17.80
CA GLU A 173 6.11 -31.57 17.75
C GLU A 173 5.95 -33.05 18.11
N ARG A 174 6.94 -33.91 17.76
CA ARG A 174 6.97 -35.30 18.24
C ARG A 174 7.11 -35.37 19.75
N GLU A 175 7.99 -34.57 20.33
CA GLU A 175 8.16 -34.51 21.77
C GLU A 175 6.88 -34.02 22.45
N GLN A 176 6.26 -32.96 21.93
CA GLN A 176 4.96 -32.49 22.42
C GLN A 176 3.89 -33.59 22.36
N ALA A 177 3.86 -34.39 21.28
CA ALA A 177 2.93 -35.50 21.15
C ALA A 177 3.17 -36.60 22.20
N GLU A 178 4.43 -36.91 22.51
CA GLU A 178 4.79 -37.86 23.57
C GLU A 178 4.40 -37.32 24.95
N GLN A 179 4.69 -36.05 25.22
CA GLN A 179 4.31 -35.39 26.47
C GLN A 179 2.79 -35.36 26.64
N ALA A 180 2.04 -35.05 25.57
CA ALA A 180 0.59 -35.03 25.56
C ALA A 180 -0.03 -36.38 25.98
N ARG A 181 0.61 -37.52 25.68
CA ARG A 181 0.14 -38.84 26.15
C ARG A 181 0.12 -38.94 27.67
N SER A 182 1.15 -38.43 28.33
CA SER A 182 1.20 -38.40 29.80
C SER A 182 0.24 -37.37 30.38
N LEU A 183 0.15 -36.20 29.74
CA LEU A 183 -0.68 -35.08 30.16
C LEU A 183 -2.17 -35.43 30.09
N PHE A 184 -2.57 -36.20 29.09
CA PHE A 184 -3.96 -36.60 28.88
C PHE A 184 -4.32 -37.98 29.46
N ALA A 185 -3.38 -38.66 30.12
CA ALA A 185 -3.66 -39.92 30.81
C ALA A 185 -4.87 -39.84 31.78
N PRO A 186 -5.08 -38.74 32.55
CA PRO A 186 -6.26 -38.61 33.41
C PRO A 186 -7.61 -38.60 32.68
N PHE A 187 -7.63 -38.40 31.36
CA PHE A 187 -8.85 -38.38 30.54
C PHE A 187 -9.15 -39.72 29.86
N SER A 188 -8.26 -40.73 29.98
CA SER A 188 -8.38 -42.01 29.25
C SER A 188 -9.67 -42.78 29.54
N ASP A 189 -10.23 -42.61 30.73
CA ASP A 189 -11.47 -43.27 31.15
C ASP A 189 -12.73 -42.62 30.53
N ARG A 190 -12.58 -41.40 29.99
CA ARG A 190 -13.69 -40.58 29.46
C ARG A 190 -13.65 -40.45 27.94
N VAL A 191 -12.45 -40.33 27.36
CA VAL A 191 -12.25 -40.15 25.92
C VAL A 191 -11.04 -40.91 25.41
N GLU A 192 -11.19 -41.46 24.21
CA GLU A 192 -10.12 -42.05 23.44
C GLU A 192 -9.30 -40.92 22.77
N MET A 193 -8.04 -40.77 23.20
CA MET A 193 -7.10 -39.83 22.61
C MET A 193 -6.37 -40.47 21.43
N SER A 194 -6.45 -39.85 20.26
CA SER A 194 -5.72 -40.25 19.06
C SER A 194 -4.81 -39.12 18.60
N TYR A 195 -3.71 -39.47 17.93
CA TYR A 195 -2.66 -38.53 17.57
C TYR A 195 -2.44 -38.58 16.05
N ALA A 196 -2.53 -37.43 15.39
CA ALA A 196 -2.15 -37.21 14.01
C ALA A 196 -0.82 -36.45 14.01
N THR A 197 0.26 -37.19 14.19
CA THR A 197 1.66 -36.74 14.15
C THR A 197 2.39 -37.50 13.06
N ASP A 198 3.46 -36.94 12.49
CA ASP A 198 4.22 -37.59 11.39
C ASP A 198 3.35 -37.94 10.17
N LEU A 199 2.37 -37.09 9.86
CA LEU A 199 1.53 -37.20 8.67
C LEU A 199 1.77 -36.03 7.73
N SER A 200 1.56 -36.23 6.43
CA SER A 200 1.48 -35.12 5.47
C SER A 200 0.18 -34.35 5.69
N LEU A 201 0.14 -33.08 5.29
CA LEU A 201 -1.07 -32.26 5.43
C LEU A 201 -2.31 -32.90 4.77
N GLU A 202 -2.14 -33.52 3.61
CA GLU A 202 -3.21 -34.24 2.89
C GLU A 202 -3.73 -35.45 3.67
N GLN A 203 -2.84 -36.17 4.37
CA GLN A 203 -3.23 -37.28 5.23
C GLN A 203 -4.00 -36.79 6.47
N VAL A 204 -3.60 -35.65 7.04
CA VAL A 204 -4.33 -35.03 8.16
C VAL A 204 -5.72 -34.57 7.70
N GLU A 205 -5.83 -33.88 6.55
CA GLU A 205 -7.11 -33.46 5.95
C GLU A 205 -8.06 -34.64 5.73
N SER A 206 -7.55 -35.74 5.15
CA SER A 206 -8.33 -36.96 4.94
C SER A 206 -8.82 -37.56 6.26
N ARG A 207 -7.97 -37.55 7.29
CA ARG A 207 -8.29 -38.10 8.61
C ARG A 207 -9.35 -37.26 9.35
N VAL A 208 -9.24 -35.94 9.35
CA VAL A 208 -10.24 -35.06 9.99
C VAL A 208 -11.59 -35.08 9.26
N ALA A 209 -11.59 -35.28 7.94
CA ALA A 209 -12.81 -35.39 7.14
C ALA A 209 -13.63 -36.65 7.45
N GLN A 210 -12.97 -37.70 7.94
CA GLN A 210 -13.56 -39.02 8.23
C GLN A 210 -13.90 -39.22 9.72
N LEU A 211 -13.80 -38.18 10.55
CA LEU A 211 -14.06 -38.30 11.99
C LEU A 211 -15.54 -38.57 12.32
N PRO A 212 -15.83 -39.50 13.26
CA PRO A 212 -17.19 -39.90 13.63
C PRO A 212 -17.94 -38.85 14.48
N ASP A 213 -19.28 -38.96 14.53
CA ASP A 213 -20.22 -38.43 15.55
C ASP A 213 -19.59 -37.70 16.75
N ASP A 214 -18.90 -38.52 17.51
CA ASP A 214 -18.44 -38.32 18.87
C ASP A 214 -16.99 -37.84 18.97
N ALA A 215 -16.42 -37.37 17.87
CA ALA A 215 -15.05 -36.89 17.81
C ALA A 215 -14.95 -35.36 17.78
N LEU A 216 -13.90 -34.84 18.42
CA LEU A 216 -13.44 -33.45 18.28
C LEU A 216 -11.98 -33.40 17.86
N VAL A 217 -11.55 -32.26 17.33
CA VAL A 217 -10.15 -32.01 16.97
C VAL A 217 -9.55 -31.02 17.94
N LEU A 218 -8.39 -31.35 18.50
CA LEU A 218 -7.52 -30.43 19.22
C LEU A 218 -6.31 -30.15 18.33
N PHE A 219 -6.12 -28.90 17.94
CA PHE A 219 -4.97 -28.44 17.18
C PHE A 219 -3.92 -27.88 18.14
N GLY A 220 -2.69 -28.41 18.06
CA GLY A 220 -1.55 -27.93 18.84
C GLY A 220 -0.70 -26.95 18.03
N SER A 221 0.12 -27.50 17.13
CA SER A 221 0.94 -26.77 16.17
C SER A 221 1.19 -27.65 14.94
N PHE A 222 1.37 -27.04 13.77
CA PHE A 222 1.68 -27.79 12.56
C PHE A 222 2.68 -26.99 11.72
N VAL A 223 3.94 -26.98 12.15
CA VAL A 223 5.02 -26.21 11.52
C VAL A 223 5.66 -26.99 10.37
N ARG A 224 5.73 -28.32 10.51
CA ARG A 224 6.34 -29.19 9.53
C ARG A 224 5.48 -30.41 9.26
N ASP A 225 5.35 -30.82 8.00
CA ASP A 225 4.67 -32.07 7.66
C ASP A 225 5.65 -33.24 7.45
N ALA A 226 5.14 -34.47 7.34
CA ALA A 226 5.99 -35.66 7.16
C ALA A 226 6.76 -35.68 5.82
N SER A 227 6.40 -34.84 4.85
CA SER A 227 7.14 -34.67 3.59
C SER A 227 8.30 -33.67 3.72
N GLY A 228 8.46 -33.06 4.89
CA GLY A 228 9.52 -32.12 5.19
C GLY A 228 9.23 -30.69 4.72
N ARG A 229 7.98 -30.38 4.31
CA ARG A 229 7.55 -29.01 3.98
C ARG A 229 7.35 -28.22 5.27
N ASP A 230 7.96 -27.04 5.30
CA ASP A 230 7.77 -26.06 6.36
C ASP A 230 6.60 -25.13 5.94
N ASP A 231 5.58 -25.01 6.78
CA ASP A 231 4.41 -24.15 6.57
C ASP A 231 4.23 -23.24 7.79
N ASP A 232 3.67 -22.03 7.59
CA ASP A 232 3.17 -21.21 8.70
C ASP A 232 1.96 -21.90 9.31
N SER A 233 1.93 -22.18 10.62
CA SER A 233 0.94 -23.05 11.27
C SER A 233 -0.52 -22.69 10.97
N THR A 234 -0.80 -21.41 10.68
CA THR A 234 -2.14 -20.90 10.38
C THR A 234 -2.69 -21.39 9.02
N ALA A 235 -1.84 -21.66 8.02
CA ALA A 235 -2.27 -22.03 6.67
C ALA A 235 -2.75 -23.51 6.61
N PRO A 236 -1.94 -24.49 7.04
CA PRO A 236 -2.37 -25.84 7.39
C PRO A 236 -3.64 -25.88 8.24
N LEU A 237 -3.74 -25.07 9.30
CA LEU A 237 -4.92 -25.05 10.16
C LEU A 237 -6.19 -24.66 9.39
N ALA A 238 -6.14 -23.62 8.55
CA ALA A 238 -7.28 -23.21 7.74
C ALA A 238 -7.75 -24.30 6.76
N ARG A 239 -6.80 -25.09 6.25
CA ARG A 239 -7.09 -26.25 5.41
C ARG A 239 -7.72 -27.39 6.21
N ILE A 240 -7.14 -27.72 7.36
CA ILE A 240 -7.65 -28.75 8.29
C ILE A 240 -9.06 -28.42 8.77
N SER A 241 -9.31 -27.17 9.17
CA SER A 241 -10.64 -26.72 9.63
C SER A 241 -11.71 -26.78 8.53
N ARG A 242 -11.36 -26.48 7.28
CA ARG A 242 -12.28 -26.63 6.13
C ARG A 242 -12.58 -28.09 5.81
N ALA A 243 -11.57 -28.97 5.92
CA ALA A 243 -11.74 -30.40 5.69
C ALA A 243 -12.51 -31.09 6.83
N SER A 244 -12.37 -30.59 8.06
CA SER A 244 -13.00 -31.16 9.25
C SER A 244 -14.52 -31.00 9.25
N ARG A 245 -15.23 -32.10 9.53
CA ARG A 245 -16.67 -32.11 9.85
C ARG A 245 -16.95 -32.00 11.35
N ARG A 246 -15.90 -31.82 12.16
CA ARG A 246 -15.97 -31.63 13.60
C ARG A 246 -15.41 -30.27 13.99
N PRO A 247 -15.90 -29.67 15.10
CA PRO A 247 -15.28 -28.49 15.67
C PRO A 247 -13.79 -28.72 15.94
N VAL A 248 -12.97 -27.76 15.53
CA VAL A 248 -11.53 -27.73 15.79
C VAL A 248 -11.28 -26.74 16.93
N PHE A 249 -10.64 -27.18 18.00
CA PHE A 249 -10.21 -26.33 19.10
C PHE A 249 -8.71 -26.08 19.00
N GLY A 250 -8.25 -24.93 19.47
CA GLY A 250 -6.83 -24.58 19.50
C GLY A 250 -6.37 -24.26 20.91
N VAL A 251 -5.06 -24.04 21.06
CA VAL A 251 -4.43 -23.66 22.34
C VAL A 251 -3.72 -22.31 22.28
N VAL A 252 -3.58 -21.74 21.07
CA VAL A 252 -2.91 -20.45 20.80
C VAL A 252 -3.94 -19.45 20.27
N ARG A 253 -3.88 -18.19 20.73
CA ARG A 253 -4.84 -17.14 20.36
C ARG A 253 -4.70 -16.75 18.89
N GLU A 254 -3.48 -16.73 18.38
CA GLU A 254 -3.14 -16.29 17.03
C GLU A 254 -3.75 -17.21 15.94
N ASP A 255 -4.16 -18.43 16.32
CA ASP A 255 -4.94 -19.34 15.48
C ASP A 255 -6.42 -18.91 15.30
N LEU A 256 -6.92 -17.98 16.13
CA LEU A 256 -8.28 -17.45 15.99
C LEU A 256 -8.43 -16.74 14.66
N GLY A 257 -9.43 -17.16 13.91
CA GLY A 257 -9.69 -16.68 12.57
C GLY A 257 -9.11 -17.52 11.44
N ALA A 258 -8.24 -18.49 11.77
CA ALA A 258 -7.81 -19.56 10.87
C ALA A 258 -8.72 -20.81 10.93
N GLY A 259 -9.83 -20.75 11.67
CA GLY A 259 -10.87 -21.78 11.67
C GLY A 259 -10.94 -22.67 12.90
N ILE A 260 -10.26 -22.32 14.00
CA ILE A 260 -10.59 -22.90 15.32
C ILE A 260 -11.87 -22.25 15.87
N LEU A 261 -12.70 -23.06 16.52
CA LEU A 261 -13.88 -22.62 17.26
C LEU A 261 -13.49 -21.76 18.47
N GLY A 262 -12.46 -22.19 19.18
CA GLY A 262 -11.96 -21.54 20.38
C GLY A 262 -11.10 -22.48 21.20
N GLY A 263 -10.85 -22.08 22.44
CA GLY A 263 -10.08 -22.85 23.40
C GLY A 263 -9.74 -22.01 24.62
N VAL A 264 -8.94 -22.57 25.51
CA VAL A 264 -8.31 -21.82 26.59
C VAL A 264 -6.97 -21.38 26.05
N LEU A 265 -6.90 -20.16 25.52
CA LEU A 265 -5.83 -19.76 24.61
C LEU A 265 -4.76 -18.91 25.30
N VAL A 266 -3.50 -19.17 24.96
CA VAL A 266 -2.37 -18.28 25.30
C VAL A 266 -2.22 -17.16 24.27
N SER A 267 -1.61 -16.05 24.65
CA SER A 267 -1.34 -14.93 23.74
C SER A 267 0.15 -14.66 23.70
N MET A 268 0.76 -14.97 22.57
CA MET A 268 2.20 -14.87 22.36
C MET A 268 2.70 -13.43 22.58
N GLY A 269 1.93 -12.44 22.11
CA GLY A 269 2.24 -11.03 22.37
C GLY A 269 2.13 -10.63 23.86
N THR A 270 1.30 -11.31 24.66
CA THR A 270 1.23 -11.08 26.11
C THR A 270 2.43 -11.69 26.81
N ALA A 271 2.80 -12.92 26.45
CA ALA A 271 4.04 -13.55 26.92
C ALA A 271 5.26 -12.67 26.62
N GLY A 272 5.36 -12.13 25.40
CA GLY A 272 6.44 -11.22 25.00
C GLY A 272 6.51 -9.95 25.86
N LYS A 273 5.36 -9.33 26.18
CA LYS A 273 5.32 -8.14 27.08
C LYS A 273 5.82 -8.45 28.48
N VAL A 274 5.41 -9.57 29.05
CA VAL A 274 5.84 -9.99 30.39
C VAL A 274 7.33 -10.30 30.39
N SER A 275 7.84 -10.99 29.36
CA SER A 275 9.26 -11.23 29.19
C SER A 275 10.06 -9.92 29.07
N ALA A 276 9.52 -8.90 28.40
CA ALA A 276 10.12 -7.57 28.37
C ALA A 276 10.15 -6.91 29.76
N GLU A 277 9.09 -7.02 30.56
CA GLU A 277 9.08 -6.49 31.93
C GLU A 277 10.14 -7.16 32.80
N LEU A 278 10.31 -8.49 32.70
CA LEU A 278 11.37 -9.22 33.40
C LEU A 278 12.76 -8.77 32.92
N ALA A 279 12.95 -8.62 31.61
CA ALA A 279 14.19 -8.09 31.03
C ALA A 279 14.53 -6.68 31.54
N LEU A 280 13.53 -5.81 31.65
CA LEU A 280 13.71 -4.45 32.17
C LEU A 280 14.10 -4.42 33.65
N ARG A 281 13.56 -5.33 34.46
CA ARG A 281 13.96 -5.49 35.88
C ARG A 281 15.42 -5.92 36.00
N VAL A 282 15.84 -6.90 35.19
CA VAL A 282 17.24 -7.36 35.14
C VAL A 282 18.17 -6.24 34.65
N LEU A 283 17.82 -5.52 33.57
CA LEU A 283 18.58 -4.36 33.10
C LEU A 283 18.61 -3.23 34.16
N GLY A 284 17.56 -3.11 34.96
CA GLY A 284 17.45 -2.20 36.10
C GLY A 284 18.36 -2.57 37.29
N GLY A 285 19.01 -3.74 37.25
CA GLY A 285 19.96 -4.20 38.26
C GLY A 285 19.41 -5.22 39.27
N GLU A 286 18.17 -5.70 39.10
CA GLU A 286 17.66 -6.80 39.91
C GLU A 286 18.33 -8.12 39.50
N ALA A 287 18.75 -8.93 40.48
CA ALA A 287 19.35 -10.23 40.21
C ALA A 287 18.27 -11.20 39.66
N PRO A 288 18.49 -11.87 38.50
CA PRO A 288 17.54 -12.84 37.96
C PRO A 288 17.14 -13.95 38.95
N SER A 289 18.07 -14.35 39.83
CA SER A 289 17.82 -15.34 40.89
C SER A 289 16.71 -14.91 41.87
N GLU A 290 16.55 -13.61 42.11
CA GLU A 290 15.54 -13.03 43.02
C GLU A 290 14.20 -12.78 42.33
N ILE A 291 14.18 -12.77 40.99
CA ILE A 291 12.97 -12.62 40.19
C ILE A 291 12.29 -14.01 40.05
N PRO A 292 11.03 -14.19 40.51
CA PRO A 292 10.35 -15.47 40.38
C PRO A 292 10.10 -15.81 38.90
N LEU A 293 10.05 -17.12 38.59
CA LEU A 293 9.57 -17.55 37.29
C LEU A 293 8.08 -17.22 37.21
N VAL A 294 7.66 -16.62 36.10
CA VAL A 294 6.28 -16.18 35.90
C VAL A 294 5.61 -17.16 34.96
N GLU A 295 4.49 -17.76 35.38
CA GLU A 295 3.62 -18.45 34.43
C GLU A 295 2.89 -17.43 33.56
N GLU A 296 2.76 -17.72 32.28
CA GLU A 296 2.14 -16.80 31.32
C GLU A 296 0.74 -16.33 31.78
N PRO A 297 0.53 -15.01 31.94
CA PRO A 297 -0.75 -14.48 32.38
C PRO A 297 -1.77 -14.40 31.24
N GLY A 298 -3.04 -14.53 31.56
CA GLY A 298 -4.13 -14.21 30.63
C GLY A 298 -4.76 -15.40 29.91
N VAL A 299 -4.67 -16.59 30.49
CA VAL A 299 -5.33 -17.78 29.95
C VAL A 299 -6.84 -17.73 30.19
N VAL A 300 -7.59 -17.20 29.23
CA VAL A 300 -9.05 -17.12 29.29
C VAL A 300 -9.67 -17.95 28.17
N PRO A 301 -10.89 -18.48 28.34
CA PRO A 301 -11.63 -19.08 27.23
C PRO A 301 -11.88 -18.01 26.15
N MET A 302 -11.41 -18.27 24.93
CA MET A 302 -11.58 -17.38 23.79
C MET A 302 -12.22 -18.12 22.62
N PHE A 303 -13.09 -17.45 21.87
CA PHE A 303 -13.87 -18.05 20.78
C PHE A 303 -13.94 -17.14 19.55
N ASP A 304 -13.98 -17.73 18.34
CA ASP A 304 -14.28 -17.03 17.09
C ASP A 304 -15.80 -16.99 16.89
N ALA A 305 -16.36 -15.78 16.74
CA ALA A 305 -17.80 -15.58 16.56
C ALA A 305 -18.37 -16.35 15.34
N ARG A 306 -17.61 -16.46 14.25
CA ARG A 306 -18.04 -17.12 13.01
C ARG A 306 -18.11 -18.63 13.16
N GLU A 307 -17.15 -19.20 13.88
CA GLU A 307 -17.13 -20.64 14.15
C GLU A 307 -18.20 -21.01 15.20
N LEU A 308 -18.46 -20.15 16.21
CA LEU A 308 -19.60 -20.33 17.11
C LEU A 308 -20.93 -20.42 16.34
N GLU A 309 -21.11 -19.56 15.34
CA GLU A 309 -22.28 -19.59 14.45
C GLU A 309 -22.28 -20.85 13.57
N ARG A 310 -21.15 -21.19 12.93
CA ARG A 310 -21.00 -22.39 12.07
C ARG A 310 -21.38 -23.67 12.82
N TRP A 311 -21.02 -23.78 14.09
CA TRP A 311 -21.28 -24.96 14.92
C TRP A 311 -22.54 -24.85 15.79
N GLY A 312 -23.32 -23.77 15.64
CA GLY A 312 -24.59 -23.59 16.32
C GLY A 312 -24.49 -23.46 17.84
N LEU A 313 -23.38 -22.94 18.37
CA LEU A 313 -23.15 -22.75 19.80
C LEU A 313 -23.59 -21.33 20.25
N PRO A 314 -24.66 -21.19 21.04
CA PRO A 314 -25.11 -19.89 21.49
C PRO A 314 -24.20 -19.33 22.60
N HIS A 315 -24.00 -18.01 22.65
CA HIS A 315 -23.10 -17.38 23.62
C HIS A 315 -23.37 -17.73 25.10
N ARG A 316 -24.62 -18.06 25.44
CA ARG A 316 -25.03 -18.48 26.80
C ARG A 316 -24.45 -19.83 27.26
N THR A 317 -23.98 -20.69 26.35
CA THR A 317 -23.37 -21.98 26.71
C THR A 317 -21.87 -21.85 26.99
N LEU A 318 -21.28 -20.67 26.75
CA LEU A 318 -19.87 -20.44 26.98
C LEU A 318 -19.61 -20.16 28.47
N PRO A 319 -18.43 -20.55 29.01
CA PRO A 319 -18.05 -20.25 30.38
C PRO A 319 -18.11 -18.75 30.68
N SER A 320 -18.37 -18.40 31.95
CA SER A 320 -18.31 -17.01 32.38
C SER A 320 -16.90 -16.43 32.20
N GLY A 321 -16.81 -15.18 31.69
CA GLY A 321 -15.52 -14.54 31.39
C GLY A 321 -14.93 -14.89 30.03
N SER A 322 -15.64 -15.66 29.19
CA SER A 322 -15.20 -15.96 27.82
C SER A 322 -15.11 -14.70 26.96
N VAL A 323 -14.04 -14.59 26.18
CA VAL A 323 -13.84 -13.51 25.20
C VAL A 323 -14.24 -13.99 23.81
N ILE A 324 -15.07 -13.21 23.12
CA ILE A 324 -15.50 -13.52 21.75
C ILE A 324 -14.88 -12.50 20.79
N LEU A 325 -14.14 -12.98 19.79
CA LEU A 325 -13.58 -12.14 18.75
C LEU A 325 -14.55 -12.02 17.57
N TYR A 326 -14.95 -10.78 17.27
CA TYR A 326 -15.73 -10.42 16.09
C TYR A 326 -14.79 -9.83 15.03
N ARG A 327 -14.43 -10.60 14.01
CA ARG A 327 -13.73 -10.08 12.84
C ARG A 327 -14.78 -9.55 11.87
N GLN A 328 -14.87 -8.22 11.68
CA GLN A 328 -15.80 -7.66 10.70
C GLN A 328 -15.35 -8.05 9.28
N PRO A 329 -16.23 -8.60 8.42
CA PRO A 329 -15.91 -8.84 7.02
C PRO A 329 -15.65 -7.51 6.33
N SER A 330 -14.74 -7.52 5.36
CA SER A 330 -14.50 -6.33 4.54
C SER A 330 -15.78 -5.99 3.75
N LEU A 331 -15.99 -4.71 3.42
CA LEU A 331 -17.14 -4.24 2.62
C LEU A 331 -17.27 -5.01 1.29
N PHE A 332 -16.14 -5.45 0.72
CA PHE A 332 -16.10 -6.26 -0.50
C PHE A 332 -16.61 -7.68 -0.31
N GLU A 333 -16.26 -8.34 0.79
CA GLU A 333 -16.76 -9.68 1.12
C GLU A 333 -18.26 -9.66 1.43
N GLN A 334 -18.74 -8.59 2.07
CA GLN A 334 -20.15 -8.48 2.47
C GLN A 334 -21.06 -8.02 1.32
N HIS A 335 -20.59 -7.13 0.44
CA HIS A 335 -21.44 -6.46 -0.56
C HIS A 335 -20.94 -6.59 -2.00
N GLY A 336 -19.93 -7.40 -2.30
CA GLY A 336 -19.34 -7.51 -3.65
C GLY A 336 -20.36 -7.77 -4.76
N ARG A 337 -21.41 -8.56 -4.48
CA ARG A 337 -22.54 -8.78 -5.41
C ARG A 337 -23.41 -7.53 -5.62
N ALA A 338 -23.68 -6.77 -4.56
CA ALA A 338 -24.47 -5.53 -4.63
C ALA A 338 -23.69 -4.41 -5.33
N ILE A 339 -22.37 -4.33 -5.10
CA ILE A 339 -21.46 -3.40 -5.77
C ILE A 339 -21.42 -3.73 -7.28
N GLY A 340 -21.27 -5.01 -7.64
CA GLY A 340 -21.33 -5.45 -9.03
C GLY A 340 -22.66 -5.15 -9.72
N LEU A 341 -23.78 -5.35 -9.01
CA LEU A 341 -25.12 -5.01 -9.51
C LEU A 341 -25.29 -3.50 -9.71
N GLY A 342 -24.80 -2.69 -8.77
CA GLY A 342 -24.84 -1.23 -8.85
C GLY A 342 -24.06 -0.70 -10.06
N LEU A 343 -22.86 -1.25 -10.32
CA LEU A 343 -22.07 -0.91 -11.50
C LEU A 343 -22.76 -1.28 -12.81
N ALA A 344 -23.46 -2.43 -12.86
CA ALA A 344 -24.24 -2.83 -14.02
C ALA A 344 -25.46 -1.92 -14.27
N VAL A 345 -26.14 -1.48 -13.21
CA VAL A 345 -27.26 -0.52 -13.31
C VAL A 345 -26.78 0.83 -13.83
N ILE A 346 -25.66 1.35 -13.31
CA ILE A 346 -25.07 2.61 -13.78
C ILE A 346 -24.68 2.53 -15.26
N ALA A 347 -24.12 1.39 -15.70
CA ALA A 347 -23.78 1.18 -17.10
C ALA A 347 -25.03 1.13 -18.00
N LEU A 348 -26.10 0.49 -17.55
CA LEU A 348 -27.39 0.41 -18.26
C LEU A 348 -28.06 1.79 -18.35
N GLU A 349 -28.09 2.56 -17.25
CA GLU A 349 -28.60 3.92 -17.23
C GLU A 349 -27.81 4.83 -18.18
N SER A 350 -26.48 4.70 -18.18
CA SER A 350 -25.61 5.45 -19.10
C SER A 350 -25.91 5.14 -20.57
N MET A 351 -26.17 3.87 -20.90
CA MET A 351 -26.59 3.47 -22.26
C MET A 351 -27.98 3.99 -22.62
N LEU A 352 -28.94 3.99 -21.69
CA LEU A 352 -30.28 4.53 -21.90
C LEU A 352 -30.25 6.05 -22.12
N VAL A 353 -29.46 6.78 -21.34
CA VAL A 353 -29.27 8.23 -21.50
C VAL A 353 -28.60 8.54 -22.83
N ALA A 354 -27.57 7.79 -23.22
CA ALA A 354 -26.93 7.92 -24.54
C ALA A 354 -27.94 7.65 -25.69
N GLY A 355 -28.77 6.61 -25.54
CA GLY A 355 -29.86 6.30 -26.46
C GLY A 355 -30.90 7.41 -26.58
N LEU A 356 -31.33 7.99 -25.45
CA LEU A 356 -32.29 9.09 -25.40
C LEU A 356 -31.72 10.36 -26.06
N VAL A 357 -30.44 10.66 -25.84
CA VAL A 357 -29.75 11.80 -26.47
C VAL A 357 -29.68 11.62 -27.98
N LEU A 358 -29.40 10.40 -28.47
CA LEU A 358 -29.42 10.07 -29.89
C LEU A 358 -30.84 10.16 -30.49
N GLN A 359 -31.86 9.77 -29.72
CA GLN A 359 -33.26 9.84 -30.12
C GLN A 359 -33.80 11.28 -30.16
N LEU A 360 -33.42 12.13 -29.21
CA LEU A 360 -33.75 13.56 -29.17
C LEU A 360 -33.10 14.33 -30.32
N ARG A 361 -31.87 13.94 -30.74
CA ARG A 361 -31.23 14.48 -31.94
C ARG A 361 -31.97 14.14 -33.23
N ARG A 362 -32.62 12.96 -33.31
CA ARG A 362 -33.50 12.58 -34.44
C ARG A 362 -34.81 13.37 -34.45
N ARG A 363 -35.43 13.59 -33.28
CA ARG A 363 -36.70 14.33 -33.15
C ARG A 363 -36.58 15.79 -33.58
N ARG A 364 -35.48 16.48 -33.21
CA ARG A 364 -35.21 17.86 -33.64
C ARG A 364 -35.05 18.03 -35.15
N ARG A 365 -34.69 16.97 -35.88
CA ARG A 365 -34.60 16.99 -37.36
C ARG A 365 -35.98 16.92 -38.03
N ILE A 366 -36.95 16.24 -37.41
CA ILE A 366 -38.32 16.09 -37.94
C ILE A 366 -39.16 17.33 -37.61
N GLU A 367 -38.95 17.93 -36.44
CA GLU A 367 -39.61 19.20 -36.04
C GLU A 367 -39.23 20.37 -36.97
N GLN A 368 -38.03 20.36 -37.57
CA GLN A 368 -37.61 21.37 -38.55
C GLN A 368 -38.28 21.23 -39.93
N GLU A 369 -38.79 20.05 -40.28
CA GLU A 369 -39.55 19.83 -41.53
C GLU A 369 -41.03 20.19 -41.38
N MET A 370 -41.56 20.15 -40.16
CA MET A 370 -42.97 20.46 -39.88
C MET A 370 -43.30 21.96 -39.89
N ALA A 371 -42.27 22.82 -39.79
CA ALA A 371 -42.42 24.28 -39.78
C ALA A 371 -42.83 24.90 -41.15
N ARG A 372 -42.98 24.10 -42.21
CA ARG A 372 -43.42 24.57 -43.55
C ARG A 372 -44.87 24.21 -43.91
N ALA A 373 -45.60 23.52 -43.02
CA ALA A 373 -46.99 23.11 -43.28
C ALA A 373 -48.05 23.97 -42.58
N GLU A 374 -47.65 25.01 -41.86
CA GLU A 374 -48.52 25.77 -40.95
C GLU A 374 -49.15 27.04 -41.59
N SER A 375 -49.48 26.99 -42.89
CA SER A 375 -50.12 28.11 -43.61
C SER A 375 -51.66 28.02 -43.64
N ARG A 376 -52.31 27.39 -42.66
CA ARG A 376 -53.76 27.08 -42.72
C ARG A 376 -54.63 27.48 -41.52
N TYR A 377 -54.19 28.34 -40.62
CA TYR A 377 -55.03 28.75 -39.49
C TYR A 377 -55.45 30.23 -39.56
N ARG A 378 -56.50 30.52 -40.33
CA ARG A 378 -57.13 31.84 -40.42
C ARG A 378 -58.45 31.96 -39.62
N THR A 379 -58.61 31.19 -38.54
CA THR A 379 -59.85 31.20 -37.72
C THR A 379 -59.58 31.09 -36.20
N VAL A 380 -58.39 31.45 -35.71
CA VAL A 380 -57.98 31.24 -34.30
C VAL A 380 -58.00 32.53 -33.46
N ALA A 381 -58.30 33.69 -34.05
CA ALA A 381 -58.15 34.98 -33.36
C ALA A 381 -59.01 35.15 -32.09
N ASP A 382 -60.13 34.43 -31.95
CA ASP A 382 -60.97 34.50 -30.75
C ASP A 382 -60.59 33.51 -29.63
N PHE A 383 -59.57 32.66 -29.83
CA PHE A 383 -59.08 31.68 -28.85
C PHE A 383 -57.61 31.90 -28.43
N THR A 384 -57.02 33.04 -28.80
CA THR A 384 -55.63 33.34 -28.46
C THR A 384 -55.49 33.67 -26.97
N HIS A 385 -54.59 32.94 -26.30
CA HIS A 385 -54.24 33.18 -24.89
C HIS A 385 -53.44 34.48 -24.68
N ASP A 386 -52.97 35.08 -25.78
CA ASP A 386 -52.16 36.30 -25.75
C ASP A 386 -53.05 37.55 -25.74
N TRP A 387 -52.61 38.57 -25.01
CA TRP A 387 -53.21 39.89 -25.05
C TRP A 387 -52.82 40.57 -26.37
N GLU A 388 -53.76 40.64 -27.30
CA GLU A 388 -53.57 41.33 -28.57
C GLU A 388 -54.23 42.71 -28.55
N PHE A 389 -53.62 43.68 -29.23
CA PHE A 389 -54.22 44.99 -29.37
C PHE A 389 -53.78 45.67 -30.67
N TRP A 390 -54.56 46.63 -31.13
CA TRP A 390 -54.19 47.56 -32.19
C TRP A 390 -54.10 48.95 -31.61
N ARG A 391 -52.93 49.58 -31.73
CA ARG A 391 -52.69 50.97 -31.31
C ARG A 391 -52.45 51.87 -32.52
N ARG A 392 -53.16 52.99 -32.58
CA ARG A 392 -53.03 54.03 -33.61
C ARG A 392 -51.80 54.90 -33.36
N ARG A 393 -51.42 55.69 -34.36
CA ARG A 393 -50.27 56.62 -34.28
C ARG A 393 -50.44 57.72 -33.23
N ASP A 394 -51.69 58.07 -32.88
CA ASP A 394 -52.01 59.02 -31.80
C ASP A 394 -51.92 58.39 -30.39
N GLY A 395 -51.54 57.11 -30.30
CA GLY A 395 -51.37 56.38 -29.06
C GLY A 395 -52.65 55.72 -28.53
N ARG A 396 -53.81 55.90 -29.16
CA ARG A 396 -55.08 55.28 -28.71
C ARG A 396 -55.20 53.84 -29.19
N PHE A 397 -55.84 53.00 -28.38
CA PHE A 397 -56.16 51.63 -28.75
C PHE A 397 -57.43 51.60 -29.60
N GLU A 398 -57.36 50.95 -30.76
CA GLU A 398 -58.50 50.70 -31.66
C GLU A 398 -59.16 49.36 -31.38
N TYR A 399 -58.40 48.41 -30.86
CA TYR A 399 -58.87 47.12 -30.41
C TYR A 399 -57.98 46.58 -29.29
N VAL A 400 -58.57 45.90 -28.33
CA VAL A 400 -57.88 45.13 -27.28
C VAL A 400 -58.64 43.82 -27.07
N SER A 401 -57.95 42.69 -27.10
CA SER A 401 -58.57 41.38 -26.90
C SER A 401 -59.01 41.18 -25.44
N PRO A 402 -60.09 40.44 -25.18
CA PRO A 402 -60.53 40.13 -23.81
C PRO A 402 -59.46 39.42 -22.96
N SER A 403 -58.53 38.70 -23.60
CA SER A 403 -57.39 38.02 -22.94
C SER A 403 -56.46 38.97 -22.17
N CYS A 404 -56.55 40.30 -22.40
CA CYS A 404 -55.82 41.30 -21.62
C CYS A 404 -56.10 41.23 -20.11
N GLU A 405 -57.31 40.86 -19.70
CA GLU A 405 -57.71 40.80 -18.29
C GLU A 405 -56.91 39.73 -17.53
N GLN A 406 -56.64 38.59 -18.18
CA GLN A 406 -55.85 37.51 -17.59
C GLN A 406 -54.38 37.87 -17.39
N VAL A 407 -53.83 38.73 -18.26
CA VAL A 407 -52.41 39.12 -18.26
C VAL A 407 -52.19 40.37 -17.38
N SER A 408 -53.08 41.36 -17.46
CA SER A 408 -52.93 42.68 -16.84
C SER A 408 -53.79 42.91 -15.60
N GLY A 409 -54.87 42.13 -15.42
CA GLY A 409 -55.87 42.34 -14.36
C GLY A 409 -56.86 43.48 -14.64
N HIS A 410 -56.82 44.09 -15.83
CA HIS A 410 -57.70 45.18 -16.26
C HIS A 410 -58.56 44.75 -17.45
N ALA A 411 -59.81 45.21 -17.50
CA ALA A 411 -60.71 44.90 -18.61
C ALA A 411 -60.30 45.63 -19.89
N ALA A 412 -60.62 45.05 -21.05
CA ALA A 412 -60.30 45.63 -22.35
C ALA A 412 -60.85 47.07 -22.53
N SER A 413 -62.00 47.38 -21.92
CA SER A 413 -62.60 48.72 -21.93
C SER A 413 -61.73 49.78 -21.26
N GLU A 414 -61.02 49.43 -20.19
CA GLU A 414 -60.16 50.36 -19.44
C GLU A 414 -58.97 50.82 -20.30
N PHE A 415 -58.44 49.94 -21.16
CA PHE A 415 -57.38 50.29 -22.12
C PHE A 415 -57.88 51.18 -23.26
N LEU A 416 -59.13 51.03 -23.69
CA LEU A 416 -59.74 51.89 -24.71
C LEU A 416 -60.01 53.31 -24.18
N GLU A 417 -60.34 53.42 -22.89
CA GLU A 417 -60.61 54.69 -22.20
C GLU A 417 -59.33 55.43 -21.78
N ASP A 418 -58.28 54.70 -21.38
CA ASP A 418 -57.02 55.26 -20.89
C ASP A 418 -55.80 54.75 -21.69
N PRO A 419 -55.38 55.50 -22.72
CA PRO A 419 -54.24 55.14 -23.57
C PRO A 419 -52.89 55.01 -22.83
N GLY A 420 -52.77 55.54 -21.61
CA GLY A 420 -51.55 55.50 -20.79
C GLY A 420 -51.54 54.39 -19.74
N LEU A 421 -52.58 53.55 -19.67
CA LEU A 421 -52.68 52.46 -18.70
C LEU A 421 -51.55 51.44 -18.85
N LEU A 422 -51.27 50.99 -20.08
CA LEU A 422 -50.20 50.02 -20.35
C LEU A 422 -48.81 50.51 -19.88
N ASP A 423 -48.49 51.80 -20.09
CA ASP A 423 -47.21 52.37 -19.67
C ASP A 423 -47.05 52.40 -18.14
N ARG A 424 -48.17 52.50 -17.39
CA ARG A 424 -48.17 52.46 -15.92
C ARG A 424 -48.08 51.04 -15.36
N LEU A 425 -48.47 50.04 -16.13
CA LEU A 425 -48.35 48.64 -15.74
C LEU A 425 -46.90 48.15 -15.86
N VAL A 426 -46.07 48.74 -16.72
CA VAL A 426 -44.65 48.33 -16.86
C VAL A 426 -43.87 48.62 -15.58
N HIS A 427 -43.08 47.65 -15.13
CA HIS A 427 -42.21 47.78 -13.96
C HIS A 427 -41.17 48.90 -14.15
N GLU A 428 -40.87 49.64 -13.10
CA GLU A 428 -40.04 50.86 -13.14
C GLU A 428 -38.67 50.65 -13.82
N ASP A 429 -37.99 49.55 -13.48
CA ASP A 429 -36.71 49.15 -14.08
C ASP A 429 -36.76 48.91 -15.61
N ASP A 430 -37.92 48.48 -16.13
CA ASP A 430 -38.07 48.03 -17.52
C ASP A 430 -38.69 49.14 -18.40
N LEU A 431 -39.17 50.24 -17.81
CA LEU A 431 -39.76 51.40 -18.51
C LEU A 431 -38.88 51.99 -19.62
N PRO A 432 -37.55 52.18 -19.43
CA PRO A 432 -36.70 52.75 -20.49
C PRO A 432 -36.63 51.85 -21.72
N ALA A 433 -36.51 50.53 -21.51
CA ALA A 433 -36.46 49.54 -22.58
C ALA A 433 -37.81 49.41 -23.30
N TRP A 434 -38.90 49.45 -22.54
CA TRP A 434 -40.27 49.47 -23.06
C TRP A 434 -40.52 50.66 -23.99
N LYS A 435 -40.17 51.88 -23.55
CA LYS A 435 -40.34 53.09 -24.35
C LYS A 435 -39.52 53.04 -25.64
N ALA A 436 -38.26 52.60 -25.56
CA ALA A 436 -37.41 52.43 -26.72
C ALA A 436 -37.97 51.39 -27.72
N ALA A 437 -38.54 50.29 -27.23
CA ALA A 437 -39.15 49.27 -28.07
C ALA A 437 -40.44 49.75 -28.77
N LEU A 438 -41.26 50.54 -28.07
CA LEU A 438 -42.44 51.18 -28.67
C LEU A 438 -42.06 52.19 -29.77
N GLU A 439 -41.05 53.03 -29.53
CA GLU A 439 -40.54 53.98 -30.51
C GLU A 439 -39.94 53.26 -31.74
N ALA A 440 -39.17 52.20 -31.51
CA ALA A 440 -38.59 51.38 -32.58
C ALA A 440 -39.66 50.68 -33.42
N ALA A 441 -40.74 50.17 -32.79
CA ALA A 441 -41.87 49.55 -33.48
C ALA A 441 -42.62 50.54 -34.38
N GLN A 442 -42.69 51.82 -33.97
CA GLN A 442 -43.26 52.88 -34.81
C GLN A 442 -42.33 53.30 -35.96
N ALA A 443 -41.01 53.25 -35.75
CA ALA A 443 -40.03 53.80 -36.69
C ALA A 443 -39.53 52.81 -37.76
N SER A 444 -39.18 51.56 -37.40
CA SER A 444 -38.37 50.69 -38.27
C SER A 444 -39.15 49.59 -38.98
N GLY A 445 -40.35 49.26 -38.50
CA GLY A 445 -41.15 48.13 -39.01
C GLY A 445 -40.49 46.75 -38.83
N ALA A 446 -39.44 46.64 -38.02
CA ALA A 446 -38.78 45.38 -37.67
C ALA A 446 -39.33 44.82 -36.36
N GLU A 447 -39.57 43.51 -36.34
CA GLU A 447 -40.04 42.76 -35.18
C GLU A 447 -38.91 42.72 -34.12
N THR A 448 -39.06 43.51 -33.05
CA THR A 448 -38.13 43.45 -31.91
C THR A 448 -38.88 42.91 -30.70
N PRO A 449 -38.84 41.58 -30.46
CA PRO A 449 -39.49 41.01 -29.28
C PRO A 449 -38.81 41.54 -28.02
N LEU A 450 -39.58 42.14 -27.11
CA LEU A 450 -39.09 42.63 -25.82
C LEU A 450 -39.75 41.82 -24.70
N GLU A 451 -38.95 41.36 -23.75
CA GLU A 451 -39.45 40.72 -22.53
C GLU A 451 -39.25 41.67 -21.35
N PHE A 452 -40.33 41.98 -20.64
CA PHE A 452 -40.32 42.93 -19.53
C PHE A 452 -41.32 42.53 -18.47
N ARG A 453 -41.23 43.16 -17.29
CA ARG A 453 -42.14 42.92 -16.18
C ARG A 453 -43.30 43.91 -16.20
N ILE A 454 -44.50 43.42 -15.93
CA ILE A 454 -45.66 44.24 -15.60
C ILE A 454 -46.10 43.99 -14.16
N ARG A 455 -46.67 45.01 -13.52
CA ARG A 455 -47.36 44.93 -12.25
C ARG A 455 -48.86 44.91 -12.53
N ARG A 456 -49.50 43.78 -12.24
CA ARG A 456 -50.93 43.55 -12.40
C ARG A 456 -51.73 44.41 -11.43
N GLY A 457 -53.03 44.60 -11.68
CA GLY A 457 -53.92 45.42 -10.83
C GLY A 457 -53.99 44.98 -9.35
N ASP A 458 -53.69 43.71 -9.04
CA ASP A 458 -53.62 43.16 -7.68
C ASP A 458 -52.22 43.23 -7.05
N GLY A 459 -51.23 43.82 -7.75
CA GLY A 459 -49.86 43.98 -7.30
C GLY A 459 -48.91 42.83 -7.67
N GLU A 460 -49.39 41.75 -8.30
CA GLU A 460 -48.53 40.66 -8.78
C GLU A 460 -47.60 41.14 -9.90
N VAL A 461 -46.33 40.71 -9.89
CA VAL A 461 -45.38 41.00 -10.99
C VAL A 461 -45.34 39.81 -11.95
N ARG A 462 -45.57 40.06 -13.24
CA ARG A 462 -45.50 39.05 -14.30
C ARG A 462 -44.48 39.41 -15.35
N TRP A 463 -43.82 38.40 -15.91
CA TRP A 463 -42.99 38.57 -17.09
C TRP A 463 -43.85 38.42 -18.33
N VAL A 464 -43.79 39.41 -19.21
CA VAL A 464 -44.52 39.40 -20.47
C VAL A 464 -43.57 39.61 -21.64
N ARG A 465 -43.92 39.01 -22.78
CA ARG A 465 -43.22 39.18 -24.05
C ARG A 465 -44.09 39.99 -24.97
N PHE A 466 -43.59 41.14 -25.40
CA PHE A 466 -44.21 42.01 -26.38
C PHE A 466 -43.63 41.79 -27.77
N ALA A 467 -44.50 41.69 -28.75
CA ALA A 467 -44.17 41.78 -30.16
C ALA A 467 -45.11 42.80 -30.82
N ALA A 468 -44.60 43.62 -31.72
CA ALA A 468 -45.39 44.58 -32.47
C ALA A 468 -45.12 44.48 -33.97
N ASN A 469 -46.20 44.51 -34.74
CA ASN A 469 -46.18 44.50 -36.19
C ASN A 469 -46.83 45.78 -36.72
N PRO A 470 -46.17 46.53 -37.63
CA PRO A 470 -46.75 47.74 -38.20
C PRO A 470 -47.96 47.40 -39.07
N VAL A 471 -49.03 48.19 -38.95
CA VAL A 471 -50.20 48.12 -39.84
C VAL A 471 -50.09 49.28 -40.82
N ARG A 472 -50.10 48.98 -42.13
CA ARG A 472 -50.04 49.98 -43.20
C ARG A 472 -51.38 50.06 -43.92
N MET A 473 -51.78 51.27 -44.28
CA MET A 473 -52.91 51.53 -45.16
C MET A 473 -52.58 51.10 -46.60
N PRO A 474 -53.59 50.89 -47.47
CA PRO A 474 -53.40 50.53 -48.88
C PRO A 474 -52.55 51.53 -49.70
N ASP A 475 -52.45 52.78 -49.25
CA ASP A 475 -51.64 53.84 -49.85
C ASP A 475 -50.17 53.84 -49.38
N GLY A 476 -49.78 52.88 -48.54
CA GLY A 476 -48.44 52.73 -48.00
C GLY A 476 -48.15 53.55 -46.74
N THR A 477 -49.09 54.36 -46.25
CA THR A 477 -48.93 55.12 -45.01
C THR A 477 -49.09 54.23 -43.77
N ALA A 478 -48.34 54.50 -42.70
CA ALA A 478 -48.44 53.72 -41.46
C ALA A 478 -49.70 54.12 -40.67
N ALA A 479 -50.62 53.18 -40.46
CA ALA A 479 -51.88 53.36 -39.71
C ALA A 479 -51.66 53.25 -38.19
N GLY A 480 -50.63 52.51 -37.77
CA GLY A 480 -50.36 52.19 -36.37
C GLY A 480 -49.61 50.87 -36.28
N PHE A 481 -49.76 50.15 -35.17
CA PHE A 481 -49.20 48.81 -35.00
C PHE A 481 -50.16 47.88 -34.25
N ARG A 482 -50.08 46.58 -34.57
CA ARG A 482 -50.69 45.51 -33.80
C ARG A 482 -49.67 44.98 -32.81
N GLY A 483 -49.96 45.09 -31.52
CA GLY A 483 -49.18 44.51 -30.45
C GLY A 483 -49.75 43.16 -30.00
N SER A 484 -48.88 42.26 -29.57
CA SER A 484 -49.22 41.05 -28.83
C SER A 484 -48.34 41.00 -27.58
N ILE A 485 -48.96 40.73 -26.43
CA ILE A 485 -48.33 40.58 -25.13
C ILE A 485 -48.69 39.18 -24.60
N ALA A 486 -47.68 38.31 -24.52
CA ALA A 486 -47.83 36.94 -24.01
C ALA A 486 -47.27 36.84 -22.60
N ASP A 487 -47.98 36.17 -21.69
CA ASP A 487 -47.46 35.83 -20.37
C ASP A 487 -46.37 34.76 -20.50
N VAL A 488 -45.14 35.11 -20.10
CA VAL A 488 -43.98 34.21 -20.11
C VAL A 488 -43.44 33.96 -18.70
N THR A 489 -44.21 34.27 -17.65
CA THR A 489 -43.80 34.18 -16.24
C THR A 489 -43.28 32.79 -15.89
N SER A 490 -44.04 31.73 -16.16
CA SER A 490 -43.63 30.35 -15.88
C SER A 490 -42.34 29.96 -16.61
N ARG A 491 -42.17 30.38 -17.87
CA ARG A 491 -40.96 30.13 -18.65
C ARG A 491 -39.76 30.88 -18.07
N LYS A 492 -39.93 32.16 -17.71
CA LYS A 492 -38.85 32.99 -17.16
C LYS A 492 -38.42 32.58 -15.77
N VAL A 493 -39.36 32.25 -14.89
CA VAL A 493 -39.07 31.69 -13.57
C VAL A 493 -38.31 30.36 -13.71
N GLY A 494 -38.73 29.50 -14.64
CA GLY A 494 -38.02 28.26 -14.97
C GLY A 494 -36.61 28.50 -15.51
N GLU A 495 -36.43 29.45 -16.42
CA GLU A 495 -35.12 29.84 -17.00
C GLU A 495 -34.14 30.32 -15.92
N LEU A 496 -34.59 31.21 -15.03
CA LEU A 496 -33.78 31.74 -13.92
C LEU A 496 -33.47 30.66 -12.87
N ALA A 497 -34.44 29.79 -12.55
CA ALA A 497 -34.23 28.67 -11.65
C ALA A 497 -33.23 27.65 -12.22
N LEU A 498 -33.31 27.40 -13.53
CA LEU A 498 -32.39 26.52 -14.25
C LEU A 498 -30.98 27.10 -14.29
N GLU A 499 -30.82 28.40 -14.54
CA GLU A 499 -29.52 29.08 -14.52
C GLU A 499 -28.87 29.00 -13.12
N LYS A 500 -29.66 29.20 -12.06
CA LYS A 500 -29.20 29.04 -10.68
C LYS A 500 -28.78 27.60 -10.39
N ALA A 501 -29.59 26.61 -10.78
CA ALA A 501 -29.28 25.19 -10.60
C ALA A 501 -28.01 24.79 -11.37
N TYR A 502 -27.81 25.29 -12.60
CA TYR A 502 -26.59 25.04 -13.37
C TYR A 502 -25.35 25.62 -12.69
N ARG A 503 -25.46 26.80 -12.08
CA ARG A 503 -24.36 27.42 -11.32
C ARG A 503 -24.00 26.58 -10.09
N GLU A 504 -25.00 26.13 -9.34
CA GLU A 504 -24.80 25.28 -8.16
C GLU A 504 -24.20 23.92 -8.52
N ILE A 505 -24.67 23.30 -9.61
CA ILE A 505 -24.11 22.05 -10.13
C ILE A 505 -22.65 22.24 -10.57
N ALA A 506 -22.31 23.35 -11.23
CA ALA A 506 -20.93 23.65 -11.63
C ALA A 506 -20.00 23.78 -10.42
N GLU A 507 -20.41 24.52 -9.39
CA GLU A 507 -19.64 24.69 -8.14
C GLU A 507 -19.45 23.37 -7.39
N LEU A 508 -20.50 22.54 -7.30
CA LEU A 508 -20.43 21.22 -6.66
C LEU A 508 -19.53 20.26 -7.45
N LYS A 509 -19.60 20.31 -8.78
CA LYS A 509 -18.76 19.51 -9.66
C LYS A 509 -17.28 19.87 -9.49
N ASP A 510 -16.94 21.16 -9.51
CA ASP A 510 -15.56 21.62 -9.33
C ASP A 510 -14.99 21.21 -7.97
N ARG A 511 -15.82 21.23 -6.91
CA ARG A 511 -15.45 20.77 -5.57
C ARG A 511 -15.23 19.25 -5.55
N LEU A 512 -16.13 18.48 -6.14
CA LEU A 512 -16.03 17.02 -6.22
C LEU A 512 -14.82 16.56 -7.06
N GLU A 513 -14.48 17.26 -8.14
CA GLU A 513 -13.30 16.98 -8.95
C GLU A 513 -12.00 17.27 -8.19
N ALA A 514 -11.96 18.35 -7.41
CA ALA A 514 -10.83 18.67 -6.54
C ALA A 514 -10.66 17.63 -5.42
N GLU A 515 -11.76 17.23 -4.77
CA GLU A 515 -11.73 16.18 -3.74
C GLU A 515 -11.37 14.81 -4.31
N ASN A 516 -11.90 14.42 -5.48
CA ASN A 516 -11.53 13.17 -6.15
C ASN A 516 -10.04 13.15 -6.49
N THR A 517 -9.51 14.27 -6.99
CA THR A 517 -8.07 14.38 -7.32
C THR A 517 -7.23 14.21 -6.05
N TYR A 518 -7.60 14.93 -4.98
CA TYR A 518 -6.95 14.82 -3.67
C TYR A 518 -6.99 13.39 -3.10
N TYR A 519 -8.15 12.72 -3.15
CA TYR A 519 -8.28 11.37 -2.62
C TYR A 519 -7.59 10.31 -3.49
N ARG A 520 -7.59 10.45 -4.83
CA ARG A 520 -6.80 9.57 -5.71
C ARG A 520 -5.32 9.70 -5.44
N GLU A 521 -4.83 10.92 -5.23
CA GLU A 521 -3.42 11.16 -4.88
C GLU A 521 -3.10 10.59 -3.51
N LYS A 522 -4.02 10.71 -2.54
CA LYS A 522 -3.88 10.06 -1.23
C LYS A 522 -3.83 8.54 -1.34
N ILE A 523 -4.67 7.91 -2.17
CA ILE A 523 -4.66 6.46 -2.39
C ILE A 523 -3.37 6.02 -3.08
N GLN A 524 -2.93 6.72 -4.12
CA GLN A 524 -1.66 6.44 -4.80
C GLN A 524 -0.45 6.60 -3.87
N SER A 525 -0.50 7.56 -2.92
CA SER A 525 0.55 7.71 -1.91
C SER A 525 0.61 6.54 -0.91
N VAL A 526 -0.51 5.83 -0.68
CA VAL A 526 -0.60 4.65 0.18
C VAL A 526 -0.15 3.37 -0.54
N GLU A 527 -0.43 3.24 -1.85
CA GLU A 527 0.03 2.09 -2.65
C GLU A 527 1.54 2.11 -2.97
N GLY A 528 2.19 3.29 -2.88
CA GLY A 528 3.61 3.47 -3.16
C GLY A 528 4.56 3.29 -1.96
N SER A 529 4.07 2.99 -0.75
CA SER A 529 4.91 2.90 0.45
C SER A 529 5.71 1.60 0.51
N GLY A 530 6.79 1.52 -0.27
CA GLY A 530 7.83 0.52 -0.09
C GLY A 530 8.72 0.87 1.11
N GLU A 531 9.11 -0.12 1.91
CA GLU A 531 10.12 0.08 2.94
C GLU A 531 11.51 0.26 2.29
N LEU A 532 12.31 1.20 2.81
CA LEU A 532 13.73 1.33 2.46
C LEU A 532 14.50 0.15 3.07
N LEU A 533 14.72 -0.90 2.27
CA LEU A 533 15.44 -2.09 2.69
C LEU A 533 16.97 -1.90 2.58
N GLY A 534 17.70 -2.44 3.56
CA GLY A 534 19.15 -2.49 3.60
C GLY A 534 19.73 -2.20 4.99
N GLN A 535 20.85 -2.82 5.32
CA GLN A 535 21.58 -2.65 6.59
C GLN A 535 23.05 -2.26 6.40
N SER A 536 23.52 -2.10 5.15
CA SER A 536 24.86 -1.60 4.85
C SER A 536 25.12 -0.24 5.50
N ASP A 537 26.39 0.07 5.76
CA ASP A 537 26.76 1.35 6.39
C ASP A 537 26.36 2.57 5.55
N ALA A 538 26.36 2.43 4.22
CA ALA A 538 25.87 3.45 3.30
C ALA A 538 24.36 3.72 3.50
N MET A 539 23.55 2.67 3.70
CA MET A 539 22.13 2.78 4.02
C MET A 539 21.89 3.33 5.43
N LYS A 540 22.67 2.91 6.43
CA LYS A 540 22.61 3.50 7.78
C LYS A 540 22.88 5.00 7.76
N TYR A 541 23.89 5.45 7.00
CA TYR A 541 24.19 6.87 6.83
C TYR A 541 23.06 7.62 6.11
N LEU A 542 22.47 7.02 5.07
CA LEU A 542 21.29 7.58 4.41
C LEU A 542 20.12 7.76 5.40
N HIS A 543 19.79 6.74 6.21
CA HIS A 543 18.76 6.84 7.24
C HIS A 543 19.07 7.92 8.28
N PHE A 544 20.32 8.06 8.70
CA PHE A 544 20.75 9.14 9.59
C PHE A 544 20.48 10.52 8.98
N ARG A 545 20.85 10.74 7.72
CA ARG A 545 20.62 12.01 7.00
C ARG A 545 19.12 12.31 6.81
N ILE A 546 18.30 11.29 6.53
CA ILE A 546 16.84 11.41 6.48
C ILE A 546 16.30 11.89 7.82
N ARG A 547 16.65 11.23 8.93
CA ARG A 547 16.20 11.60 10.28
C ARG A 547 16.66 13.00 10.71
N GLN A 548 17.83 13.43 10.24
CA GLN A 548 18.35 14.77 10.53
C GLN A 548 17.50 15.88 9.90
N VAL A 549 17.04 15.70 8.66
CA VAL A 549 16.31 16.75 7.92
C VAL A 549 14.80 16.65 8.04
N ALA A 550 14.27 15.45 8.26
CA ALA A 550 12.83 15.21 8.27
C ALA A 550 12.02 16.17 9.16
N PRO A 551 12.45 16.51 10.41
CA PRO A 551 11.72 17.43 11.28
C PRO A 551 11.68 18.89 10.79
N SER A 552 12.54 19.28 9.83
CA SER A 552 12.64 20.64 9.31
C SER A 552 11.78 20.84 8.06
N ASP A 553 11.35 22.07 7.81
CA ASP A 553 10.63 22.46 6.59
C ASP A 553 11.58 22.85 5.44
N THR A 554 12.87 22.54 5.58
CA THR A 554 13.91 22.89 4.61
C THR A 554 13.78 22.08 3.32
N THR A 555 14.12 22.71 2.19
CA THR A 555 14.23 22.06 0.89
C THR A 555 15.31 20.98 0.89
N VAL A 556 14.95 19.78 0.43
CA VAL A 556 15.87 18.64 0.35
C VAL A 556 16.17 18.31 -1.11
N LEU A 557 17.44 18.09 -1.43
CA LEU A 557 17.88 17.64 -2.75
C LEU A 557 18.41 16.21 -2.66
N ILE A 558 17.73 15.27 -3.29
CA ILE A 558 18.09 13.85 -3.34
C ILE A 558 18.90 13.59 -4.62
N LEU A 559 20.16 13.22 -4.44
CA LEU A 559 21.10 12.92 -5.51
C LEU A 559 21.27 11.41 -5.62
N GLY A 560 21.18 10.85 -6.82
CA GLY A 560 21.46 9.43 -7.01
C GLY A 560 21.10 8.94 -8.40
N GLU A 561 21.75 7.85 -8.81
CA GLU A 561 21.53 7.23 -10.11
C GLU A 561 20.06 6.80 -10.30
N THR A 562 19.69 6.59 -11.56
CA THR A 562 18.37 6.05 -11.89
C THR A 562 18.20 4.66 -11.28
N GLY A 563 17.03 4.40 -10.69
CA GLY A 563 16.70 3.10 -10.11
C GLY A 563 17.28 2.82 -8.71
N THR A 564 17.83 3.83 -8.00
CA THR A 564 18.37 3.64 -6.63
C THR A 564 17.31 3.70 -5.51
N GLY A 565 16.10 4.19 -5.80
CA GLY A 565 15.01 4.34 -4.83
C GLY A 565 14.85 5.76 -4.25
N LYS A 566 15.17 6.81 -5.03
CA LYS A 566 15.05 8.23 -4.61
C LYS A 566 13.64 8.60 -4.12
N GLU A 567 12.60 8.02 -4.73
CA GLU A 567 11.21 8.24 -4.34
C GLU A 567 10.92 7.71 -2.92
N LEU A 568 11.43 6.52 -2.57
CA LEU A 568 11.29 5.96 -1.22
C LEU A 568 12.01 6.80 -0.16
N VAL A 569 13.11 7.47 -0.54
CA VAL A 569 13.80 8.44 0.32
C VAL A 569 12.92 9.67 0.56
N ALA A 570 12.23 10.18 -0.46
CA ALA A 570 11.28 11.28 -0.31
C ALA A 570 10.09 10.88 0.59
N ASP A 571 9.57 9.66 0.41
CA ASP A 571 8.51 9.10 1.25
C ASP A 571 8.93 9.04 2.72
N ALA A 572 10.15 8.55 3.00
CA ALA A 572 10.69 8.48 4.35
C ALA A 572 10.89 9.87 4.99
N ILE A 573 11.37 10.86 4.24
CA ILE A 573 11.52 12.25 4.72
C ILE A 573 10.17 12.88 5.05
N HIS A 574 9.15 12.60 4.23
CA HIS A 574 7.80 13.09 4.45
C HIS A 574 7.15 12.43 5.67
N ALA A 575 7.22 11.09 5.77
CA ALA A 575 6.63 10.32 6.86
C ALA A 575 7.19 10.68 8.25
N LEU A 576 8.48 11.06 8.31
CA LEU A 576 9.15 11.51 9.53
C LEU A 576 9.06 13.03 9.77
N GLY A 577 8.39 13.76 8.88
CA GLY A 577 8.31 15.22 8.93
C GLY A 577 7.04 15.78 9.58
N PRO A 578 6.98 17.12 9.75
CA PRO A 578 5.84 17.79 10.41
C PRO A 578 4.55 17.73 9.58
N ARG A 579 4.66 17.55 8.26
CA ARG A 579 3.54 17.48 7.31
C ARG A 579 3.11 16.03 7.00
N LYS A 580 3.49 15.04 7.82
CA LYS A 580 3.21 13.59 7.58
C LYS A 580 1.73 13.22 7.44
N ASP A 581 0.84 14.02 8.04
CA ASP A 581 -0.62 13.80 7.98
C ASP A 581 -1.27 14.51 6.77
N ARG A 582 -0.46 15.24 5.98
CA ARG A 582 -0.84 15.94 4.75
C ARG A 582 -0.35 15.14 3.54
N PRO A 583 -0.91 15.32 2.32
CA PRO A 583 -0.47 14.54 1.18
C PRO A 583 1.00 14.82 0.80
N LEU A 584 1.66 13.79 0.28
CA LEU A 584 2.89 13.93 -0.50
C LEU A 584 2.53 13.89 -1.98
N ILE A 585 2.51 15.06 -2.61
CA ILE A 585 2.21 15.17 -4.04
C ILE A 585 3.49 14.91 -4.82
N LYS A 586 3.48 13.94 -5.74
CA LYS A 586 4.65 13.52 -6.52
C LYS A 586 4.50 13.95 -7.98
N VAL A 587 5.56 14.51 -8.55
CA VAL A 587 5.61 14.95 -9.96
C VAL A 587 6.93 14.52 -10.57
N ASN A 588 6.88 13.80 -11.69
CA ASN A 588 8.06 13.49 -12.49
C ASN A 588 8.22 14.51 -13.61
N CYS A 589 9.29 15.31 -13.56
CA CYS A 589 9.52 16.41 -14.50
C CYS A 589 9.97 15.91 -15.89
N ALA A 590 10.50 14.69 -15.99
CA ALA A 590 10.97 14.10 -17.25
C ALA A 590 9.84 13.42 -18.05
N ALA A 591 8.74 13.04 -17.41
CA ALA A 591 7.64 12.31 -18.04
C ALA A 591 6.69 13.18 -18.88
N LEU A 592 6.83 14.51 -18.84
CA LEU A 592 5.88 15.45 -19.44
C LEU A 592 6.56 16.30 -20.52
N PRO A 593 5.90 16.51 -21.68
CA PRO A 593 6.30 17.54 -22.63
C PRO A 593 6.36 18.93 -21.95
N PRO A 594 7.30 19.82 -22.32
CA PRO A 594 7.50 21.12 -21.66
C PRO A 594 6.23 21.95 -21.41
N ALA A 595 5.35 22.04 -22.42
CA ALA A 595 4.08 22.77 -22.31
C ALA A 595 3.08 22.14 -21.33
N LEU A 596 3.08 20.80 -21.21
CA LEU A 596 2.25 20.07 -20.25
C LEU A 596 2.86 20.11 -18.85
N ALA A 597 4.20 20.11 -18.73
CA ALA A 597 4.89 20.24 -17.46
C ALA A 597 4.57 21.58 -16.77
N GLU A 598 4.51 22.67 -17.54
CA GLU A 598 4.11 23.98 -17.03
C GLU A 598 2.67 23.97 -16.50
N SER A 599 1.74 23.45 -17.30
CA SER A 599 0.33 23.36 -16.91
C SER A 599 0.09 22.42 -15.73
N GLU A 600 0.83 21.32 -15.60
CA GLU A 600 0.70 20.42 -14.46
C GLU A 600 1.25 21.09 -13.20
N LEU A 601 2.46 21.67 -13.24
CA LEU A 601 3.06 22.30 -12.06
C LEU A 601 2.28 23.52 -11.56
N PHE A 602 1.92 24.43 -12.46
CA PHE A 602 1.36 25.75 -12.10
C PHE A 602 -0.14 25.90 -12.38
N GLY A 603 -0.76 24.97 -13.12
CA GLY A 603 -2.16 25.06 -13.51
C GLY A 603 -2.38 25.96 -14.73
N HIS A 604 -3.59 25.96 -15.27
CA HIS A 604 -3.96 26.80 -16.42
C HIS A 604 -5.34 27.43 -16.27
N GLU A 605 -5.48 28.62 -16.84
CA GLU A 605 -6.78 29.28 -17.04
C GLU A 605 -7.48 28.75 -18.29
N LYS A 606 -8.81 28.91 -18.36
CA LYS A 606 -9.59 28.52 -19.53
C LYS A 606 -9.11 29.29 -20.76
N GLY A 607 -8.78 28.57 -21.84
CA GLY A 607 -8.31 29.18 -23.09
C GLY A 607 -6.80 29.48 -23.13
N ALA A 608 -6.01 29.03 -22.16
CA ALA A 608 -4.56 29.19 -22.14
C ALA A 608 -3.82 28.55 -23.33
N PHE A 609 -4.35 27.45 -23.88
CA PHE A 609 -3.84 26.77 -25.09
C PHE A 609 -4.94 25.97 -25.80
N THR A 610 -4.68 25.49 -27.02
CA THR A 610 -5.62 24.68 -27.81
C THR A 610 -5.98 23.39 -27.06
N GLY A 611 -7.23 23.27 -26.61
CA GLY A 611 -7.73 22.13 -25.84
C GLY A 611 -8.03 22.43 -24.36
N SER A 612 -7.71 23.62 -23.85
CA SER A 612 -8.04 24.06 -22.48
C SER A 612 -9.51 24.51 -22.35
N THR A 613 -10.44 23.56 -22.33
CA THR A 613 -11.89 23.82 -22.25
C THR A 613 -12.36 24.26 -20.85
N SER A 614 -11.60 23.94 -19.81
CA SER A 614 -11.84 24.31 -18.40
C SER A 614 -10.57 24.82 -17.73
N GLN A 615 -10.71 25.46 -16.57
CA GLN A 615 -9.58 25.82 -15.69
C GLN A 615 -9.08 24.57 -14.96
N ARG A 616 -7.77 24.47 -14.70
CA ARG A 616 -7.18 23.37 -13.93
C ARG A 616 -6.16 23.88 -12.90
N LYS A 617 -6.28 23.39 -11.67
CA LYS A 617 -5.33 23.66 -10.58
C LYS A 617 -4.00 22.95 -10.82
N GLY A 618 -2.90 23.63 -10.52
CA GLY A 618 -1.55 23.07 -10.61
C GLY A 618 -1.13 22.30 -9.36
N ARG A 619 -0.06 21.53 -9.47
CA ARG A 619 0.51 20.73 -8.36
C ARG A 619 0.95 21.58 -7.18
N PHE A 620 1.47 22.78 -7.42
CA PHE A 620 1.78 23.72 -6.33
C PHE A 620 0.54 24.22 -5.59
N GLU A 621 -0.58 24.41 -6.30
CA GLU A 621 -1.85 24.80 -5.67
C GLU A 621 -2.46 23.64 -4.87
N LEU A 622 -2.34 22.41 -5.39
CA LEU A 622 -2.79 21.20 -4.69
C LEU A 622 -1.93 20.89 -3.46
N ALA A 623 -0.65 21.25 -3.49
CA ALA A 623 0.32 21.00 -2.42
C ALA A 623 0.34 22.08 -1.33
N ASP A 624 -0.59 23.03 -1.33
CA ASP A 624 -0.66 24.09 -0.33
C ASP A 624 -0.86 23.51 1.09
N GLY A 625 0.05 23.85 1.99
CA GLY A 625 0.16 23.26 3.34
C GLY A 625 0.68 21.83 3.38
N ALA A 626 1.17 21.29 2.26
CA ALA A 626 1.58 19.89 2.10
C ALA A 626 3.04 19.76 1.61
N THR A 627 3.46 18.56 1.18
CA THR A 627 4.81 18.32 0.63
C THR A 627 4.72 18.01 -0.86
N LEU A 628 5.60 18.62 -1.66
CA LEU A 628 5.74 18.35 -3.09
C LEU A 628 7.08 17.69 -3.38
N PHE A 629 7.04 16.51 -4.01
CA PHE A 629 8.19 15.79 -4.50
C PHE A 629 8.35 16.03 -6.02
N LEU A 630 9.49 16.58 -6.42
CA LEU A 630 9.88 16.84 -7.80
C LEU A 630 10.97 15.87 -8.23
N ASP A 631 10.60 14.81 -8.95
CA ASP A 631 11.56 13.86 -9.53
C ASP A 631 12.12 14.38 -10.85
N GLU A 632 13.39 14.05 -11.09
CA GLU A 632 14.20 14.50 -12.22
C GLU A 632 14.16 16.02 -12.48
N VAL A 633 14.33 16.82 -11.42
CA VAL A 633 14.32 18.31 -11.48
C VAL A 633 15.36 18.89 -12.47
N GLY A 634 16.45 18.16 -12.72
CA GLY A 634 17.50 18.54 -13.68
C GLY A 634 17.08 18.47 -15.15
N GLU A 635 15.90 17.91 -15.45
CA GLU A 635 15.31 17.87 -16.80
C GLU A 635 14.37 19.08 -17.05
N LEU A 636 14.16 19.96 -16.07
CA LEU A 636 13.28 21.12 -16.23
C LEU A 636 13.83 22.10 -17.29
N PRO A 637 12.98 22.55 -18.24
CA PRO A 637 13.33 23.63 -19.17
C PRO A 637 13.71 24.93 -18.44
N PRO A 638 14.62 25.76 -18.99
CA PRO A 638 15.07 27.02 -18.36
C PRO A 638 13.93 27.98 -17.97
N GLU A 639 12.85 28.02 -18.76
CA GLU A 639 11.68 28.86 -18.50
C GLU A 639 10.94 28.43 -17.24
N LEU A 640 10.85 27.12 -16.98
CA LEU A 640 10.22 26.57 -15.79
C LEU A 640 11.11 26.69 -14.56
N GLN A 641 12.44 26.66 -14.74
CA GLN A 641 13.39 26.90 -13.65
C GLN A 641 13.18 28.29 -13.02
N ALA A 642 12.93 29.32 -13.85
CA ALA A 642 12.65 30.67 -13.35
C ALA A 642 11.34 30.75 -12.55
N LYS A 643 10.30 30.00 -12.95
CA LYS A 643 9.02 29.94 -12.21
C LYS A 643 9.15 29.16 -10.92
N LEU A 644 9.85 28.02 -10.93
CA LEU A 644 10.15 27.24 -9.74
C LEU A 644 10.93 28.07 -8.71
N LEU A 645 11.90 28.86 -9.17
CA LEU A 645 12.66 29.76 -8.32
C LEU A 645 11.74 30.75 -7.57
N ARG A 646 10.77 31.37 -8.26
CA ARG A 646 9.81 32.30 -7.64
C ARG A 646 8.96 31.63 -6.56
N VAL A 647 8.56 30.37 -6.78
CA VAL A 647 7.83 29.61 -5.76
C VAL A 647 8.71 29.32 -4.55
N LEU A 648 9.96 28.89 -4.76
CA LEU A 648 10.88 28.58 -3.66
C LEU A 648 11.34 29.82 -2.88
N GLN A 649 11.36 31.00 -3.51
CA GLN A 649 11.77 32.25 -2.86
C GLN A 649 10.61 32.94 -2.14
N ASP A 650 9.49 33.15 -2.83
CA ASP A 650 8.41 34.02 -2.37
C ASP A 650 7.11 33.25 -2.03
N GLY A 651 7.05 31.95 -2.37
CA GLY A 651 5.85 31.14 -2.26
C GLY A 651 4.79 31.49 -3.30
N THR A 652 5.14 32.22 -4.37
CA THR A 652 4.17 32.75 -5.34
C THR A 652 4.36 32.23 -6.75
N PHE A 653 3.25 32.06 -7.48
CA PHE A 653 3.21 31.67 -8.90
C PHE A 653 1.97 32.20 -9.61
N GLU A 654 1.94 32.04 -10.92
CA GLU A 654 0.81 32.39 -11.80
C GLU A 654 0.43 31.17 -12.65
N ARG A 655 -0.86 31.01 -12.90
CA ARG A 655 -1.35 29.97 -13.82
C ARG A 655 -1.02 30.33 -15.26
N VAL A 656 -0.87 29.33 -16.13
CA VAL A 656 -0.66 29.55 -17.57
C VAL A 656 -1.86 30.31 -18.15
N GLY A 657 -1.58 31.40 -18.87
CA GLY A 657 -2.59 32.28 -19.45
C GLY A 657 -3.29 33.21 -18.46
N GLY A 658 -2.91 33.19 -17.18
CA GLY A 658 -3.45 34.07 -16.14
C GLY A 658 -2.46 35.15 -15.70
N HIS A 659 -2.99 36.26 -15.16
CA HIS A 659 -2.20 37.35 -14.55
C HIS A 659 -2.37 37.44 -13.03
N ARG A 660 -3.13 36.51 -12.44
CA ARG A 660 -3.38 36.50 -11.00
C ARG A 660 -2.26 35.75 -10.30
N THR A 661 -1.52 36.47 -9.45
CA THR A 661 -0.54 35.87 -8.54
C THR A 661 -1.26 35.08 -7.44
N LEU A 662 -0.85 33.83 -7.28
CA LEU A 662 -1.29 32.90 -6.23
C LEU A 662 -0.13 32.67 -5.25
N LYS A 663 -0.47 32.33 -4.00
CA LYS A 663 0.49 31.98 -2.96
C LYS A 663 0.21 30.57 -2.45
N ALA A 664 1.25 29.77 -2.28
CA ALA A 664 1.17 28.43 -1.69
C ALA A 664 2.35 28.20 -0.73
N ASP A 665 2.07 27.60 0.42
CA ASP A 665 3.06 27.17 1.39
C ASP A 665 3.39 25.68 1.19
N VAL A 666 4.49 25.38 0.50
CA VAL A 666 4.82 24.02 0.06
C VAL A 666 6.23 23.64 0.50
N ARG A 667 6.35 22.50 1.20
CA ARG A 667 7.66 21.87 1.46
C ARG A 667 8.12 21.16 0.20
N VAL A 668 9.30 21.49 -0.32
CA VAL A 668 9.82 20.90 -1.56
C VAL A 668 10.90 19.86 -1.28
N ILE A 669 10.74 18.67 -1.84
CA ILE A 669 11.77 17.64 -1.93
C ILE A 669 12.05 17.44 -3.42
N ALA A 670 13.28 17.67 -3.87
CA ALA A 670 13.67 17.49 -5.27
C ALA A 670 14.61 16.31 -5.42
N ALA A 671 14.55 15.61 -6.54
CA ALA A 671 15.45 14.52 -6.88
C ALA A 671 16.03 14.68 -8.29
N THR A 672 17.25 14.20 -8.50
CA THR A 672 17.85 14.11 -9.84
C THR A 672 18.96 13.07 -9.91
N ASN A 673 19.12 12.49 -11.09
CA ASN A 673 20.30 11.68 -11.45
C ASN A 673 21.43 12.48 -12.10
N ARG A 674 21.21 13.76 -12.47
CA ARG A 674 22.19 14.61 -13.16
C ARG A 674 23.17 15.27 -12.20
N ASN A 675 24.33 15.61 -12.73
CA ASN A 675 25.28 16.46 -12.04
C ASN A 675 24.90 17.94 -12.25
N LEU A 676 24.05 18.47 -11.38
CA LEU A 676 23.57 19.87 -11.48
C LEU A 676 24.73 20.89 -11.47
N VAL A 677 25.85 20.59 -10.81
CA VAL A 677 27.02 21.50 -10.81
C VAL A 677 27.62 21.62 -12.21
N GLN A 678 27.66 20.53 -12.98
CA GLN A 678 28.08 20.57 -14.38
C GLN A 678 27.03 21.25 -15.27
N ASP A 679 25.75 21.03 -15.02
CA ASP A 679 24.67 21.68 -15.79
C ASP A 679 24.60 23.18 -15.56
N VAL A 680 24.94 23.66 -14.36
CA VAL A 680 25.12 25.09 -14.07
C VAL A 680 26.29 25.66 -14.87
N LYS A 681 27.45 25.00 -14.85
CA LYS A 681 28.62 25.42 -15.65
C LYS A 681 28.33 25.40 -17.15
N GLY A 682 27.49 24.47 -17.61
CA GLY A 682 27.05 24.35 -18.99
C GLY A 682 25.88 25.25 -19.40
N GLY A 683 25.35 26.09 -18.49
CA GLY A 683 24.23 26.99 -18.75
C GLY A 683 22.87 26.31 -18.94
N ARG A 684 22.77 25.01 -18.65
CA ARG A 684 21.51 24.23 -18.76
C ARG A 684 20.66 24.33 -17.50
N PHE A 685 21.27 24.65 -16.37
CA PHE A 685 20.58 24.82 -15.10
C PHE A 685 20.97 26.17 -14.48
N ARG A 686 20.01 26.89 -13.91
CA ARG A 686 20.30 28.20 -13.31
C ARG A 686 21.02 28.05 -11.97
N GLU A 687 22.06 28.85 -11.79
CA GLU A 687 22.86 28.87 -10.55
C GLU A 687 22.03 29.27 -9.32
N ASP A 688 21.15 30.28 -9.46
CA ASP A 688 20.28 30.76 -8.38
C ASP A 688 19.29 29.70 -7.87
N LEU A 689 18.69 28.93 -8.78
CA LEU A 689 17.82 27.80 -8.45
C LEU A 689 18.61 26.66 -7.81
N TRP A 690 19.81 26.37 -8.30
CA TRP A 690 20.66 25.33 -7.71
C TRP A 690 20.95 25.61 -6.23
N TYR A 691 21.33 26.85 -5.88
CA TYR A 691 21.54 27.21 -4.47
C TYR A 691 20.29 27.09 -3.60
N ARG A 692 19.09 27.33 -4.16
CA ARG A 692 17.81 27.20 -3.44
C ARG A 692 17.34 25.75 -3.28
N LEU A 693 17.74 24.85 -4.17
CA LEU A 693 17.46 23.42 -4.07
C LEU A 693 18.50 22.70 -3.20
N ASN A 694 19.78 23.05 -3.33
CA ASN A 694 20.90 22.40 -2.67
C ASN A 694 21.10 22.83 -1.21
N VAL A 695 20.01 23.06 -0.46
CA VAL A 695 20.08 23.47 0.94
C VAL A 695 20.46 22.28 1.84
N PHE A 696 19.87 21.11 1.59
CA PHE A 696 20.24 19.88 2.26
C PHE A 696 20.37 18.72 1.24
N PRO A 697 21.57 18.46 0.71
CA PRO A 697 21.78 17.37 -0.23
C PRO A 697 21.87 16.01 0.48
N ILE A 698 21.13 15.02 -0.01
CA ILE A 698 21.19 13.62 0.42
C ILE A 698 21.59 12.78 -0.79
N SER A 699 22.66 11.99 -0.66
CA SER A 699 23.09 11.07 -1.71
C SER A 699 22.57 9.66 -1.44
N VAL A 700 21.89 9.07 -2.42
CA VAL A 700 21.43 7.68 -2.40
C VAL A 700 22.49 6.80 -3.07
N PRO A 701 23.09 5.84 -2.34
CA PRO A 701 24.17 5.03 -2.87
C PRO A 701 23.66 4.08 -3.97
N PRO A 702 24.40 3.93 -5.09
CA PRO A 702 24.10 2.90 -6.07
C PRO A 702 24.30 1.50 -5.49
N LEU A 703 23.64 0.51 -6.07
CA LEU A 703 23.59 -0.86 -5.56
C LEU A 703 24.98 -1.50 -5.44
N ARG A 704 25.90 -1.18 -6.35
CA ARG A 704 27.32 -1.60 -6.28
C ARG A 704 28.11 -1.11 -5.06
N GLN A 705 27.65 -0.05 -4.40
CA GLN A 705 28.24 0.46 -3.15
C GLN A 705 27.59 -0.14 -1.90
N ARG A 706 26.55 -0.96 -2.07
CA ARG A 706 25.82 -1.65 -1.01
C ARG A 706 25.52 -3.12 -1.39
N LYS A 707 26.55 -3.83 -1.84
CA LYS A 707 26.44 -5.23 -2.29
C LYS A 707 25.92 -6.18 -1.20
N GLU A 708 26.18 -5.84 0.06
CA GLU A 708 25.69 -6.56 1.24
C GLU A 708 24.16 -6.51 1.37
N ASP A 709 23.50 -5.51 0.77
CA ASP A 709 22.03 -5.40 0.78
C ASP A 709 21.36 -6.16 -0.38
N ILE A 710 22.12 -6.64 -1.38
CA ILE A 710 21.58 -7.36 -2.53
C ILE A 710 20.81 -8.63 -2.11
N PRO A 711 21.29 -9.46 -1.16
CA PRO A 711 20.54 -10.64 -0.73
C PRO A 711 19.18 -10.31 -0.14
N THR A 712 19.11 -9.33 0.77
CA THR A 712 17.85 -8.89 1.38
C THR A 712 16.88 -8.34 0.33
N LEU A 713 17.38 -7.55 -0.63
CA LEU A 713 16.58 -7.01 -1.72
C LEU A 713 16.07 -8.12 -2.66
N ALA A 714 16.95 -9.05 -3.07
CA ALA A 714 16.62 -10.13 -3.97
C ALA A 714 15.55 -11.06 -3.37
N LEU A 715 15.71 -11.46 -2.11
CA LEU A 715 14.73 -12.30 -1.40
C LEU A 715 13.37 -11.59 -1.29
N ALA A 716 13.35 -10.31 -0.91
CA ALA A 716 12.12 -9.54 -0.83
C ALA A 716 11.42 -9.38 -2.19
N PHE A 717 12.17 -9.23 -3.29
CA PHE A 717 11.59 -9.14 -4.63
C PHE A 717 11.08 -10.47 -5.15
N VAL A 718 11.76 -11.58 -4.87
CA VAL A 718 11.30 -12.93 -5.19
C VAL A 718 9.99 -13.22 -4.46
N ASP A 719 9.94 -12.97 -3.15
CA ASP A 719 8.74 -13.18 -2.34
C ASP A 719 7.54 -12.36 -2.86
N ARG A 720 7.73 -11.05 -3.07
CA ARG A 720 6.69 -10.17 -3.65
C ARG A 720 6.26 -10.62 -5.05
N ALA A 721 7.18 -11.10 -5.88
CA ALA A 721 6.86 -11.60 -7.21
C ALA A 721 6.07 -12.91 -7.14
N CYS A 722 6.44 -13.84 -6.25
CA CYS A 722 5.70 -15.08 -6.01
C CYS A 722 4.27 -14.80 -5.53
N GLN A 723 4.10 -13.91 -4.55
CA GLN A 723 2.78 -13.51 -4.04
C GLN A 723 1.89 -12.90 -5.13
N ARG A 724 2.42 -11.95 -5.91
CA ARG A 724 1.66 -11.28 -6.98
C ARG A 724 1.30 -12.22 -8.13
N LEU A 725 2.17 -13.17 -8.46
CA LEU A 725 1.96 -14.16 -9.52
C LEU A 725 1.23 -15.42 -9.02
N SER A 726 0.86 -15.46 -7.74
CA SER A 726 0.26 -16.64 -7.09
C SER A 726 1.08 -17.92 -7.30
N LYS A 727 2.41 -17.81 -7.32
CA LYS A 727 3.35 -18.93 -7.39
C LYS A 727 3.80 -19.32 -5.97
N PRO A 728 4.11 -20.61 -5.73
CA PRO A 728 4.73 -21.03 -4.47
C PRO A 728 6.07 -20.30 -4.25
N ALA A 729 6.50 -20.22 -2.99
CA ALA A 729 7.78 -19.62 -2.64
C ALA A 729 8.92 -20.36 -3.35
N LEU A 730 9.85 -19.60 -3.91
CA LEU A 730 11.02 -20.13 -4.62
C LEU A 730 12.27 -20.00 -3.76
N GLU A 731 13.02 -21.09 -3.66
CA GLU A 731 14.35 -21.10 -3.05
C GLU A 731 15.34 -20.41 -3.99
N VAL A 732 16.12 -19.45 -3.47
CA VAL A 732 17.18 -18.79 -4.24
C VAL A 732 18.50 -19.52 -4.01
N PRO A 733 19.09 -20.18 -5.03
CA PRO A 733 20.37 -20.88 -4.85
C PRO A 733 21.50 -19.95 -4.42
N HIS A 734 22.42 -20.46 -3.60
CA HIS A 734 23.66 -19.73 -3.25
C HIS A 734 24.43 -19.26 -4.48
N ALA A 735 24.58 -20.12 -5.50
CA ALA A 735 25.28 -19.75 -6.74
C ALA A 735 24.59 -18.59 -7.50
N VAL A 736 23.26 -18.51 -7.44
CA VAL A 736 22.50 -17.38 -7.99
C VAL A 736 22.79 -16.13 -7.15
N MET A 737 22.78 -16.24 -5.83
CA MET A 737 23.07 -15.11 -4.94
C MET A 737 24.48 -14.55 -5.14
N ASP A 738 25.49 -15.42 -5.26
CA ASP A 738 26.88 -15.03 -5.53
C ASP A 738 26.98 -14.28 -6.87
N ALA A 739 26.28 -14.78 -7.90
CA ALA A 739 26.23 -14.14 -9.22
C ALA A 739 25.53 -12.76 -9.16
N LEU A 740 24.48 -12.61 -8.35
CA LEU A 740 23.82 -11.32 -8.12
C LEU A 740 24.74 -10.33 -7.40
N GLN A 741 25.53 -10.77 -6.41
CA GLN A 741 26.45 -9.91 -5.67
C GLN A 741 27.71 -9.51 -6.48
N ALA A 742 28.15 -10.36 -7.41
CA ALA A 742 29.29 -10.08 -8.27
C ALA A 742 29.03 -8.95 -9.28
N ARG A 743 27.77 -8.77 -9.71
CA ARG A 743 27.37 -7.84 -10.77
C ARG A 743 27.41 -6.36 -10.32
N GLU A 744 27.59 -5.46 -11.29
CA GLU A 744 27.70 -4.01 -11.04
C GLU A 744 26.35 -3.25 -10.97
N TRP A 745 25.27 -3.82 -11.52
CA TRP A 745 23.91 -3.25 -11.48
C TRP A 745 23.79 -1.79 -11.97
N PRO A 746 24.04 -1.51 -13.26
CA PRO A 746 23.89 -0.16 -13.82
C PRO A 746 22.47 0.42 -13.68
N GLY A 747 21.43 -0.42 -13.70
CA GLY A 747 20.04 -0.02 -13.43
C GLY A 747 19.63 -0.15 -11.95
N ASN A 748 20.60 -0.38 -11.06
CA ASN A 748 20.44 -0.42 -9.60
C ASN A 748 19.31 -1.37 -9.16
N VAL A 749 18.48 -0.91 -8.21
CA VAL A 749 17.42 -1.73 -7.58
C VAL A 749 16.30 -2.04 -8.57
N ARG A 750 16.00 -1.12 -9.51
CA ARG A 750 14.99 -1.36 -10.55
C ARG A 750 15.39 -2.49 -11.48
N GLU A 751 16.66 -2.58 -11.86
CA GLU A 751 17.17 -3.69 -12.66
C GLU A 751 17.13 -5.01 -11.89
N LEU A 752 17.57 -5.01 -10.62
CA LEU A 752 17.49 -6.19 -9.76
C LEU A 752 16.05 -6.69 -9.61
N GLN A 753 15.10 -5.79 -9.35
CA GLN A 753 13.68 -6.13 -9.22
C GLN A 753 13.13 -6.77 -10.49
N ASN A 754 13.38 -6.16 -11.65
CA ASN A 754 12.91 -6.67 -12.94
C ASN A 754 13.46 -8.07 -13.23
N LEU A 755 14.74 -8.30 -12.93
CA LEU A 755 15.36 -9.59 -13.12
C LEU A 755 14.79 -10.66 -12.18
N MET A 756 14.55 -10.32 -10.91
CA MET A 756 13.92 -11.26 -9.96
C MET A 756 12.50 -11.62 -10.39
N GLU A 757 11.71 -10.65 -10.86
CA GLU A 757 10.39 -10.88 -11.42
C GLU A 757 10.43 -11.82 -12.64
N GLN A 758 11.36 -11.58 -13.57
CA GLN A 758 11.57 -12.46 -14.72
C GLN A 758 12.02 -13.87 -14.31
N ALA A 759 12.92 -13.97 -13.34
CA ALA A 759 13.40 -15.24 -12.80
C ALA A 759 12.24 -16.05 -12.18
N VAL A 760 11.34 -15.40 -11.44
CA VAL A 760 10.12 -16.05 -10.90
C VAL A 760 9.20 -16.53 -12.04
N LEU A 761 9.05 -15.76 -13.12
CA LEU A 761 8.21 -16.13 -14.26
C LEU A 761 8.70 -17.40 -14.96
N VAL A 762 10.00 -17.49 -15.25
CA VAL A 762 10.62 -18.62 -15.98
C VAL A 762 10.91 -19.85 -15.10
N SER A 763 10.74 -19.73 -13.78
CA SER A 763 10.93 -20.84 -12.85
C SER A 763 9.67 -21.72 -12.80
N ASP A 764 9.81 -22.97 -13.21
CA ASP A 764 8.75 -24.00 -13.22
C ASP A 764 8.84 -25.00 -12.04
N GLY A 765 9.86 -24.87 -11.18
CA GLY A 765 10.11 -25.73 -10.03
C GLY A 765 10.31 -24.94 -8.72
N PRO A 766 10.71 -25.59 -7.60
CA PRO A 766 10.84 -24.95 -6.29
C PRO A 766 12.06 -24.02 -6.18
N THR A 767 12.92 -24.01 -7.19
CA THR A 767 14.20 -23.29 -7.18
C THR A 767 14.18 -22.17 -8.22
N LEU A 768 14.60 -20.98 -7.82
CA LEU A 768 14.73 -19.82 -8.69
C LEU A 768 15.79 -20.09 -9.77
N ARG A 769 15.40 -19.92 -11.03
CA ARG A 769 16.28 -19.97 -12.19
C ARG A 769 16.38 -18.59 -12.82
N LEU A 770 17.61 -18.14 -13.07
CA LEU A 770 17.84 -16.91 -13.83
C LEU A 770 17.53 -17.18 -15.32
N PRO A 771 16.95 -16.21 -16.05
CA PRO A 771 16.71 -16.34 -17.49
C PRO A 771 18.03 -16.62 -18.26
N GLU A 772 18.00 -17.51 -19.26
CA GLU A 772 19.19 -17.88 -20.06
C GLU A 772 19.82 -16.69 -20.81
N GLU A 773 19.03 -15.66 -21.11
CA GLU A 773 19.45 -14.43 -21.77
C GLU A 773 20.12 -13.43 -20.82
N ALA A 774 20.11 -13.69 -19.52
CA ALA A 774 20.74 -12.81 -18.55
C ALA A 774 22.27 -13.07 -18.50
N PRO A 775 23.12 -12.05 -18.67
CA PRO A 775 24.57 -12.23 -18.72
C PRO A 775 25.14 -12.50 -17.32
N PHE A 776 25.05 -13.75 -16.88
CA PHE A 776 25.65 -14.25 -15.65
C PHE A 776 26.76 -15.25 -15.98
N GLU A 777 28.01 -14.89 -15.70
CA GLU A 777 29.10 -15.86 -15.63
C GLU A 777 28.97 -16.62 -14.30
N MET A 778 28.35 -17.80 -14.34
CA MET A 778 28.20 -18.66 -13.17
C MET A 778 29.58 -19.21 -12.75
N ALA A 779 30.18 -18.60 -11.73
CA ALA A 779 31.36 -19.14 -11.05
C ALA A 779 30.96 -20.42 -10.28
N GLY A 780 31.08 -21.57 -10.93
CA GLY A 780 30.76 -22.86 -10.30
C GLY A 780 30.18 -23.94 -11.20
N SER A 781 30.02 -23.72 -12.51
CA SER A 781 29.73 -24.84 -13.41
C SER A 781 31.02 -25.63 -13.66
N ALA A 782 31.27 -26.63 -12.79
CA ALA A 782 32.06 -27.78 -13.15
C ALA A 782 31.37 -28.49 -14.34
N GLY A 783 31.71 -28.04 -15.54
CA GLY A 783 31.67 -28.77 -16.81
C GLY A 783 30.35 -29.38 -17.25
N SER A 784 29.44 -28.58 -17.83
CA SER A 784 28.61 -29.09 -18.93
C SER A 784 29.34 -28.83 -20.26
N SER A 785 29.81 -29.92 -20.85
CA SER A 785 30.53 -30.02 -22.11
C SER A 785 29.67 -29.71 -23.34
N ALA A 786 29.34 -28.44 -23.56
CA ALA A 786 28.76 -28.00 -24.83
C ALA A 786 29.80 -27.17 -25.59
N GLY A 787 30.68 -27.84 -26.34
CA GLY A 787 31.62 -27.17 -27.24
C GLY A 787 32.97 -27.88 -27.46
N ARG A 788 33.30 -28.92 -26.68
CA ARG A 788 34.58 -29.65 -26.84
C ARG A 788 34.40 -30.88 -27.70
N SER A 789 35.35 -31.14 -28.59
CA SER A 789 35.31 -32.35 -29.42
C SER A 789 35.47 -33.59 -28.52
N LEU A 790 34.89 -34.72 -28.93
CA LEU A 790 35.03 -36.00 -28.20
C LEU A 790 36.51 -36.37 -27.97
N GLU A 791 37.37 -35.94 -28.89
CA GLU A 791 38.81 -36.14 -28.87
C GLU A 791 39.51 -35.34 -27.76
N GLU A 792 39.07 -34.11 -27.48
CA GLU A 792 39.60 -33.30 -26.37
C GLU A 792 39.19 -33.83 -25.00
N VAL A 793 37.95 -34.32 -24.89
CA VAL A 793 37.44 -34.95 -23.66
C VAL A 793 38.23 -36.24 -23.37
N GLU A 794 38.43 -37.08 -24.39
CA GLU A 794 39.22 -38.31 -24.29
C GLU A 794 40.68 -37.99 -23.93
N ARG A 795 41.30 -37.00 -24.59
CA ARG A 795 42.70 -36.61 -24.34
C ARG A 795 42.95 -36.16 -22.91
N ARG A 796 42.09 -35.30 -22.38
CA ARG A 796 42.21 -34.79 -21.01
C ARG A 796 42.02 -35.89 -19.98
N HIS A 797 41.01 -36.74 -20.16
CA HIS A 797 40.76 -37.83 -19.23
C HIS A 797 41.94 -38.82 -19.17
N ILE A 798 42.53 -39.16 -20.31
CA ILE A 798 43.73 -40.00 -20.37
C ILE A 798 44.92 -39.33 -19.69
N LEU A 799 45.11 -38.00 -19.87
CA LEU A 799 46.17 -37.24 -19.21
C LEU A 799 46.04 -37.22 -17.69
N GLU A 800 44.85 -36.96 -17.16
CA GLU A 800 44.59 -36.95 -15.71
C GLU A 800 44.92 -38.30 -15.06
N VAL A 801 44.52 -39.41 -15.70
CA VAL A 801 44.83 -40.76 -15.20
C VAL A 801 46.32 -41.08 -15.33
N LEU A 802 46.99 -40.62 -16.39
CA LEU A 802 48.45 -40.78 -16.52
C LEU A 802 49.20 -39.99 -15.46
N GLU A 803 48.78 -38.77 -15.13
CA GLU A 803 49.40 -37.96 -14.06
C GLU A 803 49.19 -38.58 -12.68
N ALA A 804 47.96 -39.00 -12.38
CA ALA A 804 47.62 -39.66 -11.11
C ALA A 804 48.39 -40.98 -10.89
N THR A 805 48.76 -41.67 -11.97
CA THR A 805 49.55 -42.91 -11.91
C THR A 805 51.05 -42.69 -12.08
N GLY A 806 51.53 -41.44 -12.10
CA GLY A 806 52.96 -41.14 -12.29
C GLY A 806 53.51 -41.60 -13.65
N TRP A 807 52.67 -41.61 -14.68
CA TRP A 807 52.94 -42.05 -16.05
C TRP A 807 53.24 -43.55 -16.20
N LYS A 808 52.79 -44.37 -15.25
CA LYS A 808 52.92 -45.84 -15.31
C LYS A 808 51.80 -46.44 -16.17
N LEU A 809 52.17 -46.96 -17.35
CA LEU A 809 51.19 -47.48 -18.32
C LEU A 809 50.66 -48.88 -17.99
N GLU A 810 51.48 -49.73 -17.35
CA GLU A 810 51.22 -51.17 -17.17
C GLU A 810 51.29 -51.60 -15.69
N GLY A 811 50.51 -52.63 -15.33
CA GLY A 811 50.38 -53.18 -13.98
C GLY A 811 48.98 -53.00 -13.40
N ALA A 812 48.71 -53.60 -12.23
CA ALA A 812 47.42 -53.48 -11.55
C ALA A 812 47.05 -52.02 -11.21
N ASP A 813 48.07 -51.21 -10.89
CA ASP A 813 47.92 -49.77 -10.60
C ASP A 813 48.33 -48.88 -11.79
N GLY A 814 48.40 -49.45 -13.00
CA GLY A 814 48.77 -48.70 -14.21
C GLY A 814 47.57 -47.99 -14.85
N ALA A 815 47.83 -46.91 -15.58
CA ALA A 815 46.81 -46.10 -16.24
C ALA A 815 45.88 -46.93 -17.16
N ALA A 816 46.41 -47.97 -17.83
CA ALA A 816 45.60 -48.84 -18.68
C ALA A 816 44.57 -49.66 -17.89
N ALA A 817 44.93 -50.15 -16.69
CA ALA A 817 44.02 -50.90 -15.83
C ALA A 817 42.91 -49.99 -15.26
N LEU A 818 43.26 -48.78 -14.83
CA LEU A 818 42.29 -47.79 -14.33
C LEU A 818 41.33 -47.29 -15.42
N LEU A 819 41.81 -47.17 -16.65
CA LEU A 819 40.97 -46.82 -17.81
C LEU A 819 40.20 -48.01 -18.39
N GLY A 820 40.40 -49.24 -17.88
CA GLY A 820 39.77 -50.45 -18.41
C GLY A 820 40.22 -50.84 -19.82
N LEU A 821 41.41 -50.40 -20.25
CA LEU A 821 41.96 -50.63 -21.58
C LEU A 821 43.14 -51.61 -21.55
N LYS A 822 43.38 -52.31 -22.66
CA LYS A 822 44.65 -53.02 -22.82
C LYS A 822 45.78 -52.00 -22.97
N PRO A 823 46.99 -52.23 -22.40
CA PRO A 823 48.09 -51.28 -22.51
C PRO A 823 48.50 -50.93 -23.95
N SER A 824 48.36 -51.87 -24.89
CA SER A 824 48.57 -51.62 -26.32
C SER A 824 47.54 -50.65 -26.91
N THR A 825 46.29 -50.72 -26.48
CA THR A 825 45.21 -49.80 -26.87
C THR A 825 45.44 -48.40 -26.30
N LEU A 826 45.84 -48.31 -25.03
CA LEU A 826 46.18 -47.02 -24.42
C LEU A 826 47.36 -46.35 -25.14
N ARG A 827 48.42 -47.09 -25.50
CA ARG A 827 49.55 -46.56 -26.30
C ARG A 827 49.10 -46.03 -27.66
N SER A 828 48.23 -46.76 -28.36
CA SER A 828 47.69 -46.32 -29.65
C SER A 828 46.83 -45.06 -29.53
N ARG A 829 46.01 -44.95 -28.47
CA ARG A 829 45.22 -43.75 -28.17
C ARG A 829 46.08 -42.55 -27.80
N MET A 830 47.11 -42.74 -26.97
CA MET A 830 48.07 -41.68 -26.63
C MET A 830 48.79 -41.17 -27.88
N GLN A 831 49.17 -42.05 -28.81
CA GLN A 831 49.80 -41.65 -30.06
C GLN A 831 48.85 -40.88 -30.98
N LYS A 832 47.57 -41.31 -31.06
CA LYS A 832 46.54 -40.63 -31.85
C LYS A 832 46.22 -39.23 -31.30
N LEU A 833 46.22 -39.08 -29.98
CA LEU A 833 45.88 -37.84 -29.26
C LEU A 833 47.10 -36.94 -28.97
N ASP A 834 48.28 -37.28 -29.51
CA ASP A 834 49.58 -36.65 -29.26
C ASP A 834 49.84 -36.36 -27.77
N ILE A 835 49.68 -37.41 -26.95
CA ILE A 835 49.97 -37.40 -25.52
C ILE A 835 51.37 -37.99 -25.31
N ARG A 836 52.29 -37.18 -24.79
CA ARG A 836 53.67 -37.58 -24.50
C ARG A 836 54.04 -37.20 -23.08
N ARG A 837 54.85 -38.05 -22.45
CA ARG A 837 55.38 -37.78 -21.10
C ARG A 837 56.24 -36.52 -21.15
N PRO A 838 56.02 -35.54 -20.26
CA PRO A 838 56.91 -34.39 -20.12
C PRO A 838 58.32 -34.90 -19.83
N SER A 839 59.30 -34.47 -20.63
CA SER A 839 60.72 -34.73 -20.33
C SER A 839 61.08 -34.02 -19.03
N SER A 840 61.53 -34.76 -18.03
CA SER A 840 61.99 -34.22 -16.76
C SER A 840 63.11 -33.20 -17.00
N SER A 841 62.86 -31.94 -16.67
CA SER A 841 63.88 -30.91 -16.45
C SER A 841 64.02 -30.68 -14.95
#